data_AF-A0A3P6GTI5-F1
#
_entry.id   AF-A0A3P6GTI5-F1
#
_cell.length_a   1.000
_cell.length_b   1.000
_cell.length_c   1.000
_cell.angle_alpha   90.00
_cell.angle_beta   90.00
_cell.angle_gamma   90.00
#
_symmetry.space_group_name_H-M   'P 1'
#
loop_
_entity.id
_entity.type
_entity.pdbx_description
1 polymer ?
#
loop_
_entity_poly.entity_id
_entity_poly.type
_entity_poly.pdbx_seq_one_letter_code
_entity_poly.pdbx_strand_id
1 'polypeptide(L)'
;MKSFHTEYNPSAVEAAGNNFDDDGREKRTGTVMTASAHIITAVIGSGVLSLAWAIAQLGWVAGTVILVTFAVINYFTSTMLADCYRSPDTGIRNYNYMDVVRAYLGGWKVKLCGLAQYGSLVGITIGYTITASISLVAIGKANCFHEKGHGAKCSVSNYPLMAAFGIIQIVLSQIHNFHKLSFLSIIATVMSFSYASIGIGLALAALASGKVGKTDLTGTVVGVDVTASDKIWRSFQAAGDIAFSYAFSVVLVEIQACILSIRDDTLRSSPPENKVMKKASLAGVSTTTGFYILCGCIGYAAFGNQAPGDFLTDFGFYEPYWLIDFANACIAVHLIAAYQVFAQPIFQFIEKKCNKAWPESNFITKDYSINIPLLGKCRINFFRLVWRSTYVILTTVAAMIFPFFNAILGLIGALTFWPLTVYFPVEMHISQKKVKKYTMRWIGLKLLVLVCLVVSLLAAVGSIVGLIISPLNMKSFDTSSAVESGTVAGNNVDDDGGEKRTGTLMTASAHIITAVIGSGVLSLAWAIAQLGWVAGTVLLVSFAVVVNYTSRMLADCYRSPDAGTRNNTYMDVVRAYLGGRKVQLCGLAQYGSLVGMTIGYTITASISFVAIGKANCFHDKGHGAKFSVSNYPAMAAFGIIQIVLSQIPNFHKLSFLSIIAAVMSFSYSSIGTGLALADLASGKVGKTELTGTVVGVDVTASDKLWKSFQAAGNIAFSYAYSVVLVEIQACIFSTRNDTLSSSPPENIVMKKASIVGVSTATAFYILCACMGYATFGSQAPGDLLTDFGFYEPYWLIDFANACIAVHLIGAYQQVIAQPIFQFVEKKCNKAWPESNFITKEHSMNIPLLGKCRINFFRLVWRTIYVIFSTVIAMIFPFFNAVLGLIGAVAFWPLTVYFPVEMHISQKKIKKYTMRWIGLKLLVLVCLIVSLLAAVGSIVGLISSGSYNIRRKKNMTLYVSSFHTHTWPKHVSYDQH
;
A
#
# COMPACT_ATOMS: atom_id res chain seq x y z
N MET A 1 2.84 73.15 -36.24
CA MET A 1 2.07 73.47 -35.01
C MET A 1 0.57 73.46 -35.35
N LYS A 2 -0.14 72.38 -35.01
CA LYS A 2 -1.61 72.35 -34.91
C LYS A 2 -1.96 71.42 -33.74
N SER A 3 -2.80 71.90 -32.82
CA SER A 3 -3.30 71.08 -31.71
C SER A 3 -4.39 70.13 -32.20
N PHE A 4 -4.44 68.93 -31.63
CA PHE A 4 -5.65 68.13 -31.58
C PHE A 4 -6.02 67.95 -30.12
N HIS A 5 -7.05 68.66 -29.67
CA HIS A 5 -7.70 68.37 -28.40
C HIS A 5 -8.54 67.10 -28.58
N THR A 6 -8.20 66.04 -27.86
CA THR A 6 -9.14 64.96 -27.58
C THR A 6 -10.04 65.40 -26.43
N GLU A 7 -11.35 65.45 -26.69
CA GLU A 7 -12.33 65.78 -25.65
C GLU A 7 -12.32 64.70 -24.56
N TYR A 8 -12.10 65.10 -23.31
CA TYR A 8 -12.23 64.21 -22.16
C TYR A 8 -13.73 64.02 -21.86
N ASN A 9 -14.32 62.96 -22.39
CA ASN A 9 -15.72 62.60 -22.11
C ASN A 9 -15.81 61.69 -20.86
N PRO A 10 -16.21 62.21 -19.68
CA PRO A 10 -16.25 61.42 -18.44
C PRO A 10 -17.28 60.28 -18.48
N SER A 11 -18.39 60.45 -19.22
CA SER A 11 -19.47 59.45 -19.30
C SER A 11 -19.01 58.10 -19.87
N ALA A 12 -18.03 58.12 -20.77
CA ALA A 12 -17.44 56.90 -21.34
C ALA A 12 -16.60 56.13 -20.30
N VAL A 13 -16.00 56.83 -19.33
CA VAL A 13 -15.22 56.23 -18.23
C VAL A 13 -16.14 55.62 -17.18
N GLU A 14 -17.23 56.30 -16.81
CA GLU A 14 -18.24 55.77 -15.88
C GLU A 14 -19.00 54.56 -16.46
N ALA A 15 -19.32 54.59 -17.76
CA ALA A 15 -19.91 53.44 -18.45
C ALA A 15 -18.98 52.22 -18.45
N ALA A 16 -17.68 52.42 -18.66
CA ALA A 16 -16.69 51.34 -18.63
C ALA A 16 -16.53 50.71 -17.23
N GLY A 17 -16.59 51.52 -16.17
CA GLY A 17 -16.49 51.06 -14.78
C GLY A 17 -17.63 50.12 -14.33
N ASN A 18 -18.74 50.06 -15.07
CA ASN A 18 -19.94 49.33 -14.64
C ASN A 18 -19.96 47.85 -15.05
N ASN A 19 -19.04 47.38 -15.90
CA ASN A 19 -18.98 46.00 -16.42
C ASN A 19 -17.90 45.11 -15.77
N PHE A 20 -17.15 45.64 -14.80
CA PHE A 20 -16.09 44.94 -14.09
C PHE A 20 -16.36 44.89 -12.58
N ASP A 21 -15.76 43.90 -11.93
CA ASP A 21 -15.88 43.61 -10.50
C ASP A 21 -14.65 44.16 -9.73
N ASP A 22 -14.65 44.14 -8.39
CA ASP A 22 -13.58 44.73 -7.56
C ASP A 22 -12.19 44.05 -7.65
N ASP A 23 -12.06 43.03 -8.50
CA ASP A 23 -10.79 42.38 -8.87
C ASP A 23 -10.39 42.55 -10.36
N GLY A 24 -11.08 43.45 -11.08
CA GLY A 24 -10.74 43.82 -12.46
C GLY A 24 -11.16 42.82 -13.54
N ARG A 25 -11.94 41.79 -13.20
CA ARG A 25 -12.56 40.88 -14.20
C ARG A 25 -14.01 41.28 -14.49
N GLU A 26 -14.56 40.71 -15.56
CA GLU A 26 -15.97 40.88 -15.95
C GLU A 26 -16.95 40.57 -14.79
N LYS A 27 -18.10 41.25 -14.82
CA LYS A 27 -19.08 41.30 -13.74
C LYS A 27 -19.74 39.96 -13.43
N ARG A 28 -20.30 39.89 -12.22
CA ARG A 28 -20.60 38.68 -11.48
C ARG A 28 -22.07 38.69 -11.05
N THR A 29 -22.90 37.76 -11.53
CA THR A 29 -24.35 37.68 -11.24
C THR A 29 -24.82 36.46 -10.42
N GLY A 30 -23.93 35.49 -10.18
CA GLY A 30 -24.18 34.18 -9.57
C GLY A 30 -24.99 34.20 -8.29
N THR A 31 -25.89 33.22 -8.17
CA THR A 31 -26.99 33.21 -7.21
C THR A 31 -26.85 32.09 -6.18
N VAL A 32 -27.66 32.13 -5.11
CA VAL A 32 -27.79 30.99 -4.17
C VAL A 32 -28.21 29.72 -4.92
N MET A 33 -29.06 29.82 -5.95
CA MET A 33 -29.57 28.66 -6.70
C MET A 33 -28.46 28.00 -7.52
N THR A 34 -27.74 28.76 -8.36
CA THR A 34 -26.63 28.22 -9.17
C THR A 34 -25.50 27.69 -8.28
N ALA A 35 -25.20 28.37 -7.17
CA ALA A 35 -24.25 27.89 -6.18
C ALA A 35 -24.68 26.58 -5.49
N SER A 36 -25.96 26.45 -5.12
CA SER A 36 -26.49 25.24 -4.47
C SER A 36 -26.49 24.06 -5.44
N ALA A 37 -26.88 24.29 -6.70
CA ALA A 37 -26.83 23.28 -7.76
C ALA A 37 -25.40 22.73 -7.94
N HIS A 38 -24.38 23.58 -8.06
CA HIS A 38 -22.99 23.14 -8.20
C HIS A 38 -22.45 22.38 -6.98
N ILE A 39 -22.85 22.75 -5.77
CA ILE A 39 -22.55 21.99 -4.55
C ILE A 39 -23.21 20.61 -4.62
N ILE A 40 -24.49 20.55 -5.00
CA ILE A 40 -25.24 19.30 -5.16
C ILE A 40 -24.60 18.41 -6.25
N THR A 41 -24.13 18.97 -7.38
CA THR A 41 -23.38 18.22 -8.40
C THR A 41 -22.08 17.62 -7.85
N ALA A 42 -21.32 18.41 -7.08
CA ALA A 42 -20.04 18.00 -6.52
C ALA A 42 -20.18 17.01 -5.33
N VAL A 43 -21.40 16.88 -4.78
CA VAL A 43 -21.71 16.01 -3.64
C VAL A 43 -22.42 14.73 -4.10
N ILE A 44 -23.59 14.82 -4.77
CA ILE A 44 -24.38 13.65 -5.24
C ILE A 44 -23.74 13.01 -6.49
N GLY A 45 -22.54 12.46 -6.32
CA GLY A 45 -21.86 11.58 -7.26
C GLY A 45 -21.78 10.16 -6.73
N SER A 46 -20.70 9.46 -7.05
CA SER A 46 -20.48 8.04 -6.70
C SER A 46 -20.62 7.70 -5.20
N GLY A 47 -20.51 8.67 -4.29
CA GLY A 47 -20.66 8.43 -2.85
C GLY A 47 -22.07 8.00 -2.44
N VAL A 48 -23.14 8.54 -3.05
CA VAL A 48 -24.52 8.16 -2.66
C VAL A 48 -24.82 6.68 -2.91
N LEU A 49 -24.08 6.08 -3.85
CA LEU A 49 -24.24 4.70 -4.29
C LEU A 49 -23.78 3.69 -3.23
N SER A 50 -22.76 4.01 -2.44
CA SER A 50 -22.24 3.14 -1.38
C SER A 50 -22.91 3.31 -0.01
N LEU A 51 -23.87 4.23 0.14
CA LEU A 51 -24.50 4.50 1.43
C LEU A 51 -25.38 3.35 1.95
N ALA A 52 -26.03 2.59 1.06
CA ALA A 52 -26.79 1.40 1.49
C ALA A 52 -25.84 0.33 2.06
N TRP A 53 -24.71 0.08 1.40
CA TRP A 53 -23.66 -0.79 1.93
C TRP A 53 -23.07 -0.26 3.23
N ALA A 54 -22.78 1.04 3.32
CA ALA A 54 -22.17 1.66 4.50
C ALA A 54 -23.08 1.61 5.73
N ILE A 55 -24.39 1.88 5.57
CA ILE A 55 -25.37 1.67 6.64
C ILE A 55 -25.54 0.17 6.94
N ALA A 56 -25.43 -0.73 5.95
CA ALA A 56 -25.42 -2.16 6.23
C ALA A 56 -24.24 -2.60 7.11
N GLN A 57 -23.03 -2.07 6.91
CA GLN A 57 -21.87 -2.44 7.75
C GLN A 57 -21.93 -1.85 9.17
N LEU A 58 -22.55 -0.68 9.33
CA LEU A 58 -22.60 0.07 10.60
C LEU A 58 -23.89 -0.17 11.41
N GLY A 59 -24.97 -0.57 10.74
CA GLY A 59 -26.31 -0.71 11.32
C GLY A 59 -27.12 0.58 11.42
N TRP A 60 -28.41 0.40 11.68
CA TRP A 60 -29.42 1.46 11.79
C TRP A 60 -28.98 2.65 12.66
N VAL A 61 -28.39 2.37 13.83
CA VAL A 61 -28.02 3.43 14.79
C VAL A 61 -26.71 4.11 14.38
N ALA A 62 -25.61 3.36 14.26
CA ALA A 62 -24.31 3.96 14.04
C ALA A 62 -24.17 4.55 12.62
N GLY A 63 -24.74 3.90 11.60
CA GLY A 63 -24.72 4.40 10.22
C GLY A 63 -25.39 5.77 10.10
N THR A 64 -26.63 5.88 10.57
CA THR A 64 -27.41 7.14 10.53
C THR A 64 -26.75 8.23 11.38
N VAL A 65 -26.28 7.90 12.59
CA VAL A 65 -25.62 8.88 13.48
C VAL A 65 -24.31 9.39 12.88
N ILE A 66 -23.47 8.52 12.28
CA ILE A 66 -22.22 8.93 11.62
C ILE A 66 -22.53 9.80 10.40
N LEU A 67 -23.50 9.42 9.57
CA LEU A 67 -23.93 10.18 8.38
C LEU A 67 -24.39 11.60 8.73
N VAL A 68 -25.25 11.77 9.74
CA VAL A 68 -25.70 13.09 10.21
C VAL A 68 -24.55 13.87 10.87
N THR A 69 -23.70 13.21 11.64
CA THR A 69 -22.53 13.85 12.28
C THR A 69 -21.58 14.41 11.23
N PHE A 70 -21.31 13.68 10.15
CA PHE A 70 -20.44 14.13 9.07
C PHE A 70 -21.05 15.28 8.27
N ALA A 71 -22.37 15.26 8.03
CA ALA A 71 -23.09 16.39 7.43
C ALA A 71 -22.92 17.67 8.26
N VAL A 72 -23.13 17.58 9.58
CA VAL A 72 -23.01 18.73 10.51
C VAL A 72 -21.57 19.26 10.55
N ILE A 73 -20.57 18.37 10.66
CA ILE A 73 -19.15 18.75 10.67
C ILE A 73 -18.79 19.45 9.34
N ASN A 74 -19.16 18.86 8.20
CA ASN A 74 -18.83 19.38 6.88
C ASN A 74 -19.53 20.71 6.57
N TYR A 75 -20.80 20.88 6.96
CA TYR A 75 -21.47 22.17 6.86
C TYR A 75 -20.74 23.22 7.71
N PHE A 76 -20.45 22.90 8.97
CA PHE A 76 -19.75 23.79 9.90
C PHE A 76 -18.38 24.25 9.36
N THR A 77 -17.54 23.32 8.90
CA THR A 77 -16.21 23.67 8.36
C THR A 77 -16.28 24.30 6.97
N SER A 78 -17.26 23.96 6.13
CA SER A 78 -17.51 24.66 4.86
C SER A 78 -17.88 26.13 5.11
N THR A 79 -18.65 26.44 6.17
CA THR A 79 -18.94 27.84 6.53
C THR A 79 -17.68 28.61 6.95
N MET A 80 -16.67 27.93 7.53
CA MET A 80 -15.37 28.53 7.86
C MET A 80 -14.52 28.76 6.61
N LEU A 81 -14.47 27.78 5.71
CA LEU A 81 -13.71 27.86 4.46
C LEU A 81 -14.27 28.98 3.57
N ALA A 82 -15.59 29.12 3.49
CA ALA A 82 -16.26 30.19 2.75
C ALA A 82 -15.98 31.60 3.29
N ASP A 83 -15.74 31.75 4.60
CA ASP A 83 -15.27 33.02 5.19
C ASP A 83 -13.82 33.35 4.80
N CYS A 84 -12.98 32.35 4.53
CA CYS A 84 -11.55 32.53 4.22
C CYS A 84 -11.29 32.89 2.75
N TYR A 85 -12.31 33.07 1.93
CA TYR A 85 -12.18 33.30 0.48
C TYR A 85 -11.32 34.52 0.10
N ARG A 86 -11.47 35.64 0.82
CA ARG A 86 -10.66 36.85 0.63
C ARG A 86 -9.41 36.84 1.53
N SER A 87 -8.29 37.29 0.98
CA SER A 87 -6.99 37.46 1.65
C SER A 87 -7.10 38.41 2.86
N PRO A 88 -6.49 38.08 4.02
CA PRO A 88 -6.64 38.89 5.24
C PRO A 88 -5.96 40.25 5.14
N ASP A 89 -4.84 40.36 4.41
CA ASP A 89 -4.01 41.56 4.36
C ASP A 89 -4.35 42.49 3.19
N THR A 90 -4.94 41.94 2.11
CA THR A 90 -5.20 42.69 0.86
C THR A 90 -6.66 42.71 0.42
N GLY A 91 -7.56 41.94 1.04
CA GLY A 91 -8.97 41.85 0.65
C GLY A 91 -9.24 41.18 -0.71
N ILE A 92 -8.19 40.87 -1.49
CA ILE A 92 -8.26 40.22 -2.81
C ILE A 92 -8.76 38.78 -2.67
N ARG A 93 -9.59 38.34 -3.63
CA ARG A 93 -10.16 36.99 -3.71
C ARG A 93 -9.11 35.94 -4.10
N ASN A 94 -9.15 34.77 -3.46
CA ASN A 94 -8.30 33.62 -3.80
C ASN A 94 -9.10 32.60 -4.63
N TYR A 95 -8.63 32.27 -5.82
CA TYR A 95 -9.39 31.44 -6.78
C TYR A 95 -9.16 29.92 -6.65
N ASN A 96 -8.35 29.48 -5.69
CA ASN A 96 -8.12 28.07 -5.38
C ASN A 96 -7.74 27.88 -3.91
N TYR A 97 -8.00 26.68 -3.38
CA TYR A 97 -7.82 26.33 -1.98
C TYR A 97 -6.38 26.55 -1.50
N MET A 98 -5.40 26.13 -2.30
CA MET A 98 -3.97 26.24 -1.93
C MET A 98 -3.48 27.70 -1.86
N ASP A 99 -4.10 28.63 -2.61
CA ASP A 99 -3.84 30.07 -2.48
C ASP A 99 -4.47 30.63 -1.19
N VAL A 100 -5.68 30.20 -0.79
CA VAL A 100 -6.28 30.55 0.53
C VAL A 100 -5.38 30.10 1.69
N VAL A 101 -4.90 28.85 1.66
CA VAL A 101 -3.97 28.32 2.68
C VAL A 101 -2.65 29.11 2.68
N ARG A 102 -2.20 29.64 1.53
CA ARG A 102 -1.02 30.51 1.47
C ARG A 102 -1.25 31.86 2.14
N ALA A 103 -2.43 32.46 1.94
CA ALA A 103 -2.81 33.72 2.54
C ALA A 103 -3.00 33.64 4.07
N TYR A 104 -3.58 32.56 4.60
CA TYR A 104 -3.92 32.46 6.03
C TYR A 104 -2.92 31.69 6.91
N LEU A 105 -2.07 30.83 6.32
CA LEU A 105 -1.25 29.88 7.08
C LEU A 105 0.21 29.75 6.59
N GLY A 106 0.45 29.89 5.28
CA GLY A 106 1.79 29.96 4.70
C GLY A 106 2.69 28.72 4.91
N GLY A 107 3.98 28.90 4.60
CA GLY A 107 5.05 27.93 4.89
C GLY A 107 4.78 26.49 4.44
N TRP A 108 5.13 25.52 5.31
CA TRP A 108 4.96 24.09 5.05
C TRP A 108 3.48 23.67 4.87
N LYS A 109 2.54 24.36 5.53
CA LYS A 109 1.10 24.04 5.47
C LYS A 109 0.56 24.12 4.04
N VAL A 110 1.09 25.02 3.20
CA VAL A 110 0.75 25.11 1.76
C VAL A 110 1.18 23.85 1.00
N LYS A 111 2.35 23.28 1.31
CA LYS A 111 2.82 22.04 0.68
C LYS A 111 1.98 20.83 1.08
N LEU A 112 1.61 20.75 2.37
CA LEU A 112 0.70 19.72 2.88
C LEU A 112 -0.70 19.84 2.24
N CYS A 113 -1.22 21.06 2.09
CA CYS A 113 -2.47 21.32 1.38
C CYS A 113 -2.39 20.89 -0.09
N GLY A 114 -1.32 21.24 -0.81
CA GLY A 114 -1.15 20.82 -2.20
C GLY A 114 -1.08 19.30 -2.34
N LEU A 115 -0.35 18.61 -1.46
CA LEU A 115 -0.29 17.14 -1.45
C LEU A 115 -1.66 16.51 -1.20
N ALA A 116 -2.40 17.01 -0.19
CA ALA A 116 -3.74 16.52 0.11
C ALA A 116 -4.73 16.82 -1.04
N GLN A 117 -4.79 18.07 -1.52
CA GLN A 117 -5.75 18.50 -2.54
C GLN A 117 -5.52 17.75 -3.85
N TYR A 118 -4.32 17.81 -4.43
CA TYR A 118 -4.06 17.15 -5.72
C TYR A 118 -4.07 15.62 -5.60
N GLY A 119 -3.67 15.04 -4.46
CA GLY A 119 -3.83 13.60 -4.21
C GLY A 119 -5.30 13.17 -4.16
N SER A 120 -6.15 13.95 -3.49
CA SER A 120 -7.60 13.70 -3.42
C SER A 120 -8.27 13.83 -4.80
N LEU A 121 -7.91 14.86 -5.58
CA LEU A 121 -8.41 15.06 -6.95
C LEU A 121 -8.03 13.90 -7.89
N VAL A 122 -6.78 13.40 -7.81
CA VAL A 122 -6.35 12.19 -8.54
C VAL A 122 -7.19 10.99 -8.12
N GLY A 123 -7.37 10.78 -6.81
CA GLY A 123 -8.24 9.73 -6.26
C GLY A 123 -9.66 9.79 -6.81
N ILE A 124 -10.30 10.96 -6.81
CA ILE A 124 -11.65 11.17 -7.36
C ILE A 124 -11.71 10.78 -8.85
N THR A 125 -10.72 11.16 -9.66
CA THR A 125 -10.69 10.77 -11.09
C THR A 125 -10.53 9.25 -11.31
N ILE A 126 -9.84 8.55 -10.40
CA ILE A 126 -9.75 7.08 -10.39
C ILE A 126 -11.12 6.48 -10.00
N GLY A 127 -11.71 6.93 -8.90
CA GLY A 127 -13.01 6.47 -8.39
C GLY A 127 -14.15 6.65 -9.41
N TYR A 128 -14.20 7.78 -10.12
CA TYR A 128 -15.19 8.01 -11.17
C TYR A 128 -15.02 7.08 -12.37
N THR A 129 -13.78 6.75 -12.76
CA THR A 129 -13.50 5.78 -13.83
C THR A 129 -13.97 4.37 -13.44
N ILE A 130 -13.78 3.98 -12.18
CA ILE A 130 -14.32 2.71 -11.64
C ILE A 130 -15.85 2.73 -11.68
N THR A 131 -16.47 3.76 -11.07
CA THR A 131 -17.93 3.85 -10.91
C THR A 131 -18.65 3.84 -12.26
N ALA A 132 -18.23 4.69 -13.22
CA ALA A 132 -18.89 4.77 -14.52
C ALA A 132 -18.82 3.44 -15.29
N SER A 133 -17.72 2.69 -15.12
CA SER A 133 -17.55 1.38 -15.75
C SER A 133 -18.45 0.31 -15.12
N ILE A 134 -18.63 0.36 -13.80
CA ILE A 134 -19.56 -0.51 -13.05
C ILE A 134 -21.00 -0.26 -13.50
N SER A 135 -21.42 1.01 -13.62
CA SER A 135 -22.77 1.34 -14.12
C SER A 135 -22.98 0.90 -15.58
N LEU A 136 -21.98 1.05 -16.45
CA LEU A 136 -22.08 0.56 -17.84
C LEU A 136 -22.09 -0.99 -17.91
N VAL A 137 -21.41 -1.70 -16.99
CA VAL A 137 -21.54 -3.16 -16.82
C VAL A 137 -22.96 -3.53 -16.38
N ALA A 138 -23.59 -2.74 -15.50
CA ALA A 138 -24.95 -2.98 -15.04
C ALA A 138 -25.97 -2.94 -16.20
N ILE A 139 -25.85 -1.98 -17.12
CA ILE A 139 -26.66 -1.91 -18.36
C ILE A 139 -26.48 -3.18 -19.20
N GLY A 140 -25.23 -3.61 -19.41
CA GLY A 140 -24.91 -4.82 -20.17
C GLY A 140 -25.46 -6.10 -19.52
N LYS A 141 -25.39 -6.20 -18.18
CA LYS A 141 -26.04 -7.28 -17.41
C LYS A 141 -27.56 -7.25 -17.58
N ALA A 142 -28.20 -6.10 -17.34
CA ALA A 142 -29.66 -5.96 -17.34
C ALA A 142 -30.28 -6.35 -18.70
N ASN A 143 -29.72 -5.86 -19.80
CA ASN A 143 -30.16 -6.25 -21.15
C ASN A 143 -29.96 -7.75 -21.42
N CYS A 144 -28.82 -8.32 -21.01
CA CYS A 144 -28.58 -9.76 -21.13
C CYS A 144 -29.59 -10.60 -20.34
N PHE A 145 -29.97 -10.19 -19.12
CA PHE A 145 -30.99 -10.86 -18.31
C PHE A 145 -32.42 -10.66 -18.84
N HIS A 146 -32.69 -9.57 -19.57
CA HIS A 146 -33.95 -9.36 -20.26
C HIS A 146 -34.06 -10.26 -21.51
N GLU A 147 -33.04 -10.29 -22.37
CA GLU A 147 -33.01 -11.13 -23.58
C GLU A 147 -33.03 -12.65 -23.28
N LYS A 148 -32.35 -13.08 -22.22
CA LYS A 148 -32.02 -14.50 -21.97
C LYS A 148 -32.66 -15.07 -20.70
N GLY A 149 -33.44 -14.25 -19.99
CA GLY A 149 -34.07 -14.59 -18.73
C GLY A 149 -33.10 -14.61 -17.53
N HIS A 150 -33.66 -14.53 -16.33
CA HIS A 150 -32.90 -14.34 -15.08
C HIS A 150 -32.01 -15.53 -14.67
N GLY A 151 -32.14 -16.69 -15.32
CA GLY A 151 -31.28 -17.85 -15.13
C GLY A 151 -29.99 -17.86 -15.97
N ALA A 152 -29.80 -16.89 -16.88
CA ALA A 152 -28.66 -16.86 -17.78
C ALA A 152 -27.36 -16.42 -17.09
N LYS A 153 -26.23 -17.03 -17.47
CA LYS A 153 -24.90 -16.59 -17.02
C LYS A 153 -24.43 -15.35 -17.80
N CYS A 154 -24.90 -14.18 -17.39
CA CYS A 154 -24.54 -12.89 -17.98
C CYS A 154 -23.29 -12.27 -17.32
N SER A 155 -22.12 -12.41 -17.97
CA SER A 155 -20.88 -11.74 -17.59
C SER A 155 -20.50 -10.63 -18.59
N VAL A 156 -20.09 -9.48 -18.06
CA VAL A 156 -19.60 -8.32 -18.83
C VAL A 156 -18.36 -7.78 -18.12
N SER A 157 -17.29 -7.50 -18.86
CA SER A 157 -16.00 -7.11 -18.28
C SER A 157 -15.92 -5.61 -18.00
N ASN A 158 -15.37 -5.24 -16.84
CA ASN A 158 -15.13 -3.84 -16.46
C ASN A 158 -14.04 -3.17 -17.32
N TYR A 159 -12.98 -3.89 -17.68
CA TYR A 159 -11.77 -3.30 -18.28
C TYR A 159 -12.01 -2.60 -19.63
N PRO A 160 -12.79 -3.15 -20.59
CA PRO A 160 -13.10 -2.45 -21.84
C PRO A 160 -13.90 -1.16 -21.62
N LEU A 161 -14.76 -1.12 -20.59
CA LEU A 161 -15.58 0.05 -20.28
C LEU A 161 -14.77 1.13 -19.55
N MET A 162 -13.81 0.73 -18.70
CA MET A 162 -12.78 1.63 -18.16
C MET A 162 -11.94 2.26 -19.28
N ALA A 163 -11.51 1.46 -20.27
CA ALA A 163 -10.78 1.94 -21.43
C ALA A 163 -11.62 2.92 -22.27
N ALA A 164 -12.89 2.60 -22.53
CA ALA A 164 -13.81 3.45 -23.27
C ALA A 164 -14.07 4.79 -22.55
N PHE A 165 -14.31 4.77 -21.23
CA PHE A 165 -14.42 5.99 -20.42
C PHE A 165 -13.13 6.81 -20.48
N GLY A 166 -11.96 6.18 -20.34
CA GLY A 166 -10.66 6.82 -20.50
C GLY A 166 -10.48 7.49 -21.87
N ILE A 167 -10.87 6.83 -22.96
CA ILE A 167 -10.83 7.40 -24.33
C ILE A 167 -11.74 8.62 -24.45
N ILE A 168 -12.98 8.55 -23.94
CA ILE A 168 -13.90 9.69 -23.90
C ILE A 168 -13.27 10.85 -23.10
N GLN A 169 -12.65 10.57 -21.95
CA GLN A 169 -11.98 11.58 -21.14
C GLN A 169 -10.71 12.15 -21.79
N ILE A 170 -9.97 11.40 -22.60
CA ILE A 170 -8.85 11.93 -23.40
C ILE A 170 -9.36 13.01 -24.35
N VAL A 171 -10.47 12.76 -25.06
CA VAL A 171 -11.07 13.73 -26.00
C VAL A 171 -11.63 14.95 -25.26
N LEU A 172 -12.46 14.74 -24.24
CA LEU A 172 -13.08 15.84 -23.48
C LEU A 172 -12.05 16.71 -22.74
N SER A 173 -10.96 16.12 -22.25
CA SER A 173 -9.89 16.88 -21.57
C SER A 173 -9.18 17.87 -22.49
N GLN A 174 -9.25 17.72 -23.82
CA GLN A 174 -8.67 18.70 -24.75
C GLN A 174 -9.50 20.00 -24.84
N ILE A 175 -10.73 20.00 -24.31
CA ILE A 175 -11.60 21.18 -24.32
C ILE A 175 -11.02 22.21 -23.33
N HIS A 176 -10.40 23.24 -23.90
CA HIS A 176 -9.63 24.24 -23.14
C HIS A 176 -10.48 25.10 -22.20
N ASN A 177 -11.74 25.39 -22.57
CA ASN A 177 -12.62 26.31 -21.86
C ASN A 177 -13.80 25.59 -21.20
N PHE A 178 -13.87 25.66 -19.87
CA PHE A 178 -15.02 25.19 -19.09
C PHE A 178 -16.34 25.90 -19.47
N HIS A 179 -16.25 27.12 -20.02
CA HIS A 179 -17.35 27.87 -20.62
C HIS A 179 -18.11 27.09 -21.73
N LYS A 180 -17.44 26.15 -22.44
CA LYS A 180 -18.10 25.27 -23.42
C LYS A 180 -18.79 24.04 -22.80
N LEU A 181 -18.62 23.82 -21.49
CA LEU A 181 -19.08 22.64 -20.74
C LEU A 181 -20.08 22.99 -19.63
N SER A 182 -20.48 24.27 -19.49
CA SER A 182 -21.40 24.76 -18.46
C SER A 182 -22.73 24.00 -18.40
N PHE A 183 -23.30 23.69 -19.57
CA PHE A 183 -24.50 22.86 -19.71
C PHE A 183 -24.36 21.46 -19.09
N LEU A 184 -23.15 20.89 -19.09
CA LEU A 184 -22.90 19.57 -18.49
C LEU A 184 -23.06 19.58 -16.97
N SER A 185 -22.88 20.69 -16.26
CA SER A 185 -23.15 20.77 -14.81
C SER A 185 -24.65 20.76 -14.49
N ILE A 186 -25.47 21.33 -15.37
CA ILE A 186 -26.94 21.27 -15.25
C ILE A 186 -27.41 19.84 -15.55
N ILE A 187 -26.93 19.23 -16.65
CA ILE A 187 -27.18 17.81 -16.95
C ILE A 187 -26.76 16.93 -15.76
N ALA A 188 -25.53 17.07 -15.29
CA ALA A 188 -25.00 16.31 -14.15
C ALA A 188 -25.89 16.37 -12.90
N THR A 189 -26.44 17.55 -12.59
CA THR A 189 -27.37 17.75 -11.46
C THR A 189 -28.73 17.08 -11.70
N VAL A 190 -29.28 17.20 -12.91
CA VAL A 190 -30.54 16.50 -13.28
C VAL A 190 -30.33 14.98 -13.23
N MET A 191 -29.24 14.48 -13.81
CA MET A 191 -28.90 13.06 -13.80
C MET A 191 -28.69 12.52 -12.38
N SER A 192 -28.08 13.30 -11.47
CA SER A 192 -27.87 12.86 -10.08
C SER A 192 -29.14 12.80 -9.24
N PHE A 193 -30.06 13.76 -9.42
CA PHE A 193 -31.41 13.62 -8.86
C PHE A 193 -32.18 12.45 -9.49
N SER A 194 -32.06 12.22 -10.80
CA SER A 194 -32.73 11.11 -11.49
C SER A 194 -32.32 9.75 -10.96
N TYR A 195 -31.02 9.38 -10.98
CA TYR A 195 -30.62 8.04 -10.54
C TYR A 195 -30.87 7.81 -9.04
N ALA A 196 -30.67 8.84 -8.20
CA ALA A 196 -30.94 8.72 -6.76
C ALA A 196 -32.45 8.54 -6.48
N SER A 197 -33.32 9.29 -7.16
CA SER A 197 -34.79 9.16 -7.01
C SER A 197 -35.30 7.82 -7.54
N ILE A 198 -34.74 7.33 -8.66
CA ILE A 198 -35.06 6.02 -9.20
C ILE A 198 -34.63 4.91 -8.23
N GLY A 199 -33.41 4.99 -7.69
CA GLY A 199 -32.93 4.04 -6.69
C GLY A 199 -33.81 4.00 -5.43
N ILE A 200 -34.22 5.16 -4.91
CA ILE A 200 -35.18 5.27 -3.79
C ILE A 200 -36.52 4.64 -4.19
N GLY A 201 -37.04 4.92 -5.39
CA GLY A 201 -38.29 4.37 -5.89
C GLY A 201 -38.28 2.83 -6.03
N LEU A 202 -37.19 2.27 -6.56
CA LEU A 202 -36.98 0.83 -6.67
C LEU A 202 -36.86 0.17 -5.29
N ALA A 203 -36.15 0.81 -4.34
CA ALA A 203 -36.03 0.31 -2.97
C ALA A 203 -37.34 0.43 -2.17
N LEU A 204 -38.19 1.42 -2.45
CA LEU A 204 -39.55 1.50 -1.91
C LEU A 204 -40.47 0.43 -2.53
N ALA A 205 -40.38 0.19 -3.84
CA ALA A 205 -41.12 -0.87 -4.52
C ALA A 205 -40.72 -2.27 -4.03
N ALA A 206 -39.44 -2.47 -3.71
CA ALA A 206 -38.94 -3.67 -3.05
C ALA A 206 -39.70 -3.95 -1.74
N LEU A 207 -39.70 -2.97 -0.83
CA LEU A 207 -40.38 -3.06 0.47
C LEU A 207 -41.90 -3.25 0.30
N ALA A 208 -42.52 -2.52 -0.62
CA ALA A 208 -43.95 -2.64 -0.92
C ALA A 208 -44.33 -4.03 -1.50
N SER A 209 -43.42 -4.69 -2.21
CA SER A 209 -43.60 -6.08 -2.69
C SER A 209 -43.37 -7.16 -1.61
N GLY A 210 -43.15 -6.76 -0.35
CA GLY A 210 -42.86 -7.67 0.76
C GLY A 210 -41.41 -8.19 0.81
N LYS A 211 -40.55 -7.78 -0.13
CA LYS A 211 -39.11 -8.06 -0.08
C LYS A 211 -38.44 -7.12 0.93
N VAL A 212 -38.36 -7.56 2.19
CA VAL A 212 -37.63 -6.89 3.27
C VAL A 212 -36.30 -7.62 3.50
N GLY A 213 -35.20 -6.89 3.49
CA GLY A 213 -33.87 -7.43 3.78
C GLY A 213 -33.69 -7.76 5.26
N LYS A 214 -32.82 -8.72 5.58
CA LYS A 214 -32.42 -8.97 6.97
C LYS A 214 -31.56 -7.80 7.48
N THR A 215 -32.15 -6.94 8.32
CA THR A 215 -31.45 -5.80 8.95
C THR A 215 -31.30 -5.98 10.46
N ASP A 216 -30.26 -5.40 11.02
CA ASP A 216 -29.90 -5.48 12.44
C ASP A 216 -29.52 -4.11 13.01
N LEU A 217 -29.72 -3.92 14.31
CA LEU A 217 -29.43 -2.66 15.01
C LEU A 217 -27.95 -2.23 14.87
N THR A 218 -27.05 -3.22 14.75
CA THR A 218 -25.59 -3.04 14.62
C THR A 218 -25.05 -3.41 13.24
N GLY A 219 -25.92 -3.60 12.24
CA GLY A 219 -25.50 -3.95 10.88
C GLY A 219 -25.03 -5.40 10.76
N THR A 220 -24.48 -5.74 9.59
CA THR A 220 -24.00 -7.06 9.18
C THR A 220 -23.46 -7.89 10.34
N VAL A 221 -24.21 -8.91 10.75
CA VAL A 221 -23.91 -9.71 11.96
C VAL A 221 -22.73 -10.66 11.68
N VAL A 222 -21.95 -10.95 12.72
CA VAL A 222 -20.86 -11.94 12.64
C VAL A 222 -21.49 -13.33 12.44
N GLY A 223 -21.03 -14.05 11.42
CA GLY A 223 -21.61 -15.32 11.00
C GLY A 223 -20.74 -16.00 9.95
N VAL A 224 -21.29 -16.99 9.24
CA VAL A 224 -20.55 -17.83 8.28
C VAL A 224 -19.87 -16.99 7.18
N ASP A 225 -20.53 -15.93 6.70
CA ASP A 225 -20.04 -15.11 5.58
C ASP A 225 -19.15 -13.92 6.01
N VAL A 226 -19.08 -13.60 7.31
CA VAL A 226 -18.43 -12.37 7.83
C VAL A 226 -17.85 -12.59 9.23
N THR A 227 -16.52 -12.52 9.35
CA THR A 227 -15.84 -12.64 10.66
C THR A 227 -15.97 -11.37 11.50
N ALA A 228 -15.69 -11.46 12.81
CA ALA A 228 -15.65 -10.30 13.70
C ALA A 228 -14.61 -9.25 13.25
N SER A 229 -13.46 -9.70 12.74
CA SER A 229 -12.45 -8.84 12.11
C SER A 229 -12.97 -8.15 10.85
N ASP A 230 -13.63 -8.89 9.95
CA ASP A 230 -14.19 -8.30 8.72
C ASP A 230 -15.25 -7.26 9.04
N LYS A 231 -16.13 -7.52 10.01
CA LYS A 231 -17.11 -6.53 10.47
C LYS A 231 -16.44 -5.22 10.90
N ILE A 232 -15.36 -5.29 11.69
CA ILE A 232 -14.62 -4.11 12.16
C ILE A 232 -13.98 -3.35 10.98
N TRP A 233 -13.28 -4.04 10.08
CA TRP A 233 -12.63 -3.39 8.93
C TRP A 233 -13.63 -2.78 7.95
N ARG A 234 -14.72 -3.49 7.65
CA ARG A 234 -15.84 -2.99 6.83
C ARG A 234 -16.56 -1.82 7.49
N SER A 235 -16.73 -1.81 8.82
CA SER A 235 -17.30 -0.67 9.56
C SER A 235 -16.42 0.59 9.44
N PHE A 236 -15.09 0.45 9.54
CA PHE A 236 -14.18 1.58 9.32
C PHE A 236 -14.16 2.04 7.87
N GLN A 237 -14.17 1.12 6.91
CA GLN A 237 -14.28 1.43 5.48
C GLN A 237 -15.59 2.18 5.16
N ALA A 238 -16.72 1.75 5.72
CA ALA A 238 -18.02 2.41 5.60
C ALA A 238 -18.03 3.84 6.17
N ALA A 239 -17.31 4.09 7.26
CA ALA A 239 -17.08 5.46 7.74
C ALA A 239 -16.25 6.29 6.72
N GLY A 240 -15.32 5.66 6.00
CA GLY A 240 -14.63 6.27 4.86
C GLY A 240 -15.56 6.60 3.69
N ASP A 241 -16.48 5.71 3.33
CA ASP A 241 -17.46 5.93 2.23
C ASP A 241 -18.44 7.08 2.56
N ILE A 242 -18.89 7.16 3.81
CA ILE A 242 -19.69 8.29 4.30
C ILE A 242 -18.86 9.59 4.28
N ALA A 243 -17.56 9.55 4.61
CA ALA A 243 -16.66 10.70 4.45
C ALA A 243 -16.50 11.13 2.97
N PHE A 244 -16.34 10.15 2.05
CA PHE A 244 -16.23 10.42 0.62
C PHE A 244 -17.49 11.09 0.07
N SER A 245 -18.66 10.61 0.50
CA SER A 245 -19.97 11.15 0.11
C SER A 245 -20.13 12.65 0.42
N TYR A 246 -19.34 13.20 1.34
CA TYR A 246 -19.34 14.61 1.74
C TYR A 246 -18.12 15.41 1.26
N ALA A 247 -17.26 14.85 0.40
CA ALA A 247 -15.91 15.35 0.10
C ALA A 247 -15.78 16.67 -0.70
N PHE A 248 -16.87 17.40 -0.99
CA PHE A 248 -16.85 18.59 -1.86
C PHE A 248 -15.98 19.77 -1.37
N SER A 249 -15.53 19.76 -0.11
CA SER A 249 -14.61 20.75 0.45
C SER A 249 -13.35 20.95 -0.40
N VAL A 250 -12.87 19.89 -1.07
CA VAL A 250 -11.67 19.88 -1.94
C VAL A 250 -11.75 20.85 -3.15
N VAL A 251 -12.96 21.24 -3.53
CA VAL A 251 -13.26 22.19 -4.60
C VAL A 251 -14.17 23.35 -4.14
N LEU A 252 -14.41 23.53 -2.83
CA LEU A 252 -15.34 24.57 -2.34
C LEU A 252 -14.90 25.99 -2.74
N VAL A 253 -13.59 26.27 -2.64
CA VAL A 253 -13.01 27.58 -2.97
C VAL A 253 -13.05 27.81 -4.47
N GLU A 254 -12.73 26.78 -5.25
CA GLU A 254 -12.82 26.76 -6.71
C GLU A 254 -14.27 26.97 -7.17
N ILE A 255 -15.25 26.32 -6.54
CA ILE A 255 -16.69 26.53 -6.76
C ILE A 255 -17.07 27.98 -6.42
N GLN A 256 -16.70 28.49 -5.24
CA GLN A 256 -16.95 29.88 -4.82
C GLN A 256 -16.31 30.92 -5.76
N ALA A 257 -15.27 30.53 -6.51
CA ALA A 257 -14.59 31.32 -7.53
C ALA A 257 -15.09 31.09 -8.98
N CYS A 258 -15.84 30.02 -9.25
CA CYS A 258 -16.05 29.48 -10.60
C CYS A 258 -17.48 28.98 -10.90
N ILE A 259 -18.43 29.04 -9.96
CA ILE A 259 -19.87 29.11 -10.29
C ILE A 259 -20.08 30.31 -11.22
N LEU A 260 -20.85 30.22 -12.30
CA LEU A 260 -20.17 29.80 -13.53
C LEU A 260 -20.39 30.80 -14.65
N SER A 261 -19.38 30.96 -15.52
CA SER A 261 -19.50 31.85 -16.67
C SER A 261 -20.41 31.28 -17.75
N ILE A 262 -21.70 31.51 -17.55
CA ILE A 262 -22.58 32.11 -18.56
C ILE A 262 -22.08 33.56 -18.80
N ARG A 263 -22.68 34.31 -19.73
CA ARG A 263 -22.64 35.77 -19.67
C ARG A 263 -23.20 36.18 -18.29
N ASP A 264 -22.37 36.78 -17.45
CA ASP A 264 -22.67 37.17 -16.06
C ASP A 264 -23.22 36.02 -15.18
N ASP A 265 -22.40 35.21 -14.47
CA ASP A 265 -22.91 34.42 -13.31
C ASP A 265 -21.89 33.89 -12.24
N THR A 266 -20.76 34.57 -11.99
CA THR A 266 -19.99 34.37 -10.73
C THR A 266 -20.60 35.13 -9.55
N LEU A 267 -20.36 34.73 -8.29
CA LEU A 267 -21.06 35.29 -7.12
C LEU A 267 -21.05 36.83 -7.09
N ARG A 268 -22.24 37.45 -7.00
CA ARG A 268 -22.41 38.91 -6.97
C ARG A 268 -21.55 39.56 -5.88
N SER A 269 -20.90 40.68 -6.22
CA SER A 269 -20.20 41.52 -5.23
C SER A 269 -21.12 42.10 -4.14
N SER A 270 -22.44 42.07 -4.33
CA SER A 270 -23.43 42.26 -3.27
C SER A 270 -24.63 41.33 -3.46
N PRO A 271 -25.10 40.62 -2.41
CA PRO A 271 -24.55 40.57 -1.04
C PRO A 271 -23.24 39.75 -0.97
N PRO A 272 -22.39 39.98 0.05
CA PRO A 272 -21.05 39.36 0.18
C PRO A 272 -20.99 37.85 -0.09
N GLU A 273 -19.93 37.43 -0.77
CA GLU A 273 -19.81 36.10 -1.38
C GLU A 273 -19.87 34.99 -0.34
N ASN A 274 -19.26 35.21 0.82
CA ASN A 274 -19.31 34.28 1.95
C ASN A 274 -20.74 34.09 2.51
N LYS A 275 -21.61 35.11 2.46
CA LYS A 275 -23.02 34.99 2.88
C LYS A 275 -23.83 34.17 1.88
N VAL A 276 -23.60 34.37 0.59
CA VAL A 276 -24.25 33.57 -0.48
C VAL A 276 -23.77 32.12 -0.42
N MET A 277 -22.45 31.91 -0.33
CA MET A 277 -21.85 30.58 -0.27
C MET A 277 -22.27 29.82 0.99
N LYS A 278 -22.40 30.47 2.16
CA LYS A 278 -22.95 29.82 3.38
C LYS A 278 -24.41 29.37 3.23
N LYS A 279 -25.26 30.16 2.55
CA LYS A 279 -26.64 29.75 2.24
C LYS A 279 -26.66 28.58 1.25
N ALA A 280 -25.80 28.60 0.24
CA ALA A 280 -25.65 27.53 -0.73
C ALA A 280 -25.10 26.24 -0.12
N SER A 281 -24.10 26.32 0.78
CA SER A 281 -23.60 25.18 1.54
C SER A 281 -24.65 24.59 2.47
N LEU A 282 -25.50 25.43 3.09
CA LEU A 282 -26.62 24.93 3.90
C LEU A 282 -27.62 24.16 3.04
N ALA A 283 -28.14 24.80 1.99
CA ALA A 283 -29.14 24.20 1.10
C ALA A 283 -28.62 22.96 0.38
N GLY A 284 -27.36 22.99 -0.08
CA GLY A 284 -26.69 21.86 -0.71
C GLY A 284 -26.56 20.70 0.27
N VAL A 285 -25.88 20.89 1.40
CA VAL A 285 -25.65 19.80 2.37
C VAL A 285 -26.97 19.28 2.95
N SER A 286 -27.96 20.12 3.26
CA SER A 286 -29.25 19.63 3.75
C SER A 286 -30.00 18.79 2.71
N THR A 287 -29.97 19.21 1.44
CA THR A 287 -30.60 18.45 0.34
C THR A 287 -29.90 17.13 0.12
N THR A 288 -28.56 17.12 0.07
CA THR A 288 -27.82 15.88 -0.14
C THR A 288 -27.95 14.93 1.05
N THR A 289 -27.87 15.42 2.29
CA THR A 289 -28.12 14.62 3.50
C THR A 289 -29.51 13.99 3.51
N GLY A 290 -30.54 14.70 3.03
CA GLY A 290 -31.88 14.12 2.84
C GLY A 290 -31.88 12.91 1.89
N PHE A 291 -31.35 13.08 0.67
CA PHE A 291 -31.19 11.98 -0.28
C PHE A 291 -30.29 10.86 0.25
N TYR A 292 -29.26 11.18 1.03
CA TYR A 292 -28.30 10.22 1.57
C TYR A 292 -28.91 9.34 2.65
N ILE A 293 -29.74 9.91 3.53
CA ILE A 293 -30.54 9.15 4.50
C ILE A 293 -31.55 8.29 3.75
N LEU A 294 -32.23 8.80 2.70
CA LEU A 294 -33.20 8.03 1.93
C LEU A 294 -32.55 6.84 1.20
N CYS A 295 -31.51 7.06 0.38
CA CYS A 295 -30.79 5.99 -0.32
C CYS A 295 -30.17 4.99 0.64
N GLY A 296 -29.53 5.46 1.71
CA GLY A 296 -28.87 4.60 2.70
C GLY A 296 -29.86 3.75 3.50
N CYS A 297 -30.89 4.38 4.11
CA CYS A 297 -31.83 3.70 4.99
C CYS A 297 -32.84 2.83 4.23
N ILE A 298 -33.39 3.33 3.11
CA ILE A 298 -34.36 2.55 2.32
C ILE A 298 -33.63 1.45 1.55
N GLY A 299 -32.43 1.71 1.03
CA GLY A 299 -31.56 0.68 0.46
C GLY A 299 -31.20 -0.40 1.49
N TYR A 300 -30.82 -0.02 2.71
CA TYR A 300 -30.55 -1.00 3.77
C TYR A 300 -31.80 -1.80 4.17
N ALA A 301 -32.98 -1.18 4.25
CA ALA A 301 -34.24 -1.91 4.49
C ALA A 301 -34.58 -2.89 3.36
N ALA A 302 -34.33 -2.53 2.10
CA ALA A 302 -34.63 -3.37 0.94
C ALA A 302 -33.66 -4.55 0.77
N PHE A 303 -32.35 -4.33 0.94
CA PHE A 303 -31.31 -5.35 0.69
C PHE A 303 -30.74 -6.00 1.96
N GLY A 304 -30.92 -5.38 3.12
CA GLY A 304 -30.42 -5.88 4.40
C GLY A 304 -28.90 -5.88 4.50
N ASN A 305 -28.38 -6.78 5.33
CA ASN A 305 -26.95 -6.97 5.61
C ASN A 305 -26.10 -7.35 4.38
N GLN A 306 -26.74 -7.66 3.24
CA GLN A 306 -26.14 -7.99 1.95
C GLN A 306 -26.36 -6.88 0.89
N ALA A 307 -26.59 -5.62 1.31
CA ALA A 307 -26.67 -4.48 0.40
C ALA A 307 -25.43 -4.39 -0.51
N PRO A 308 -25.60 -4.31 -1.85
CA PRO A 308 -24.48 -4.30 -2.79
C PRO A 308 -23.68 -3.00 -2.70
N GLY A 309 -22.42 -3.06 -3.17
CA GLY A 309 -21.45 -1.98 -2.99
C GLY A 309 -21.88 -0.67 -3.66
N ASP A 310 -22.44 -0.74 -4.86
CA ASP A 310 -23.25 0.30 -5.50
C ASP A 310 -24.71 -0.19 -5.48
N PHE A 311 -25.60 0.49 -4.77
CA PHE A 311 -26.99 0.06 -4.60
C PHE A 311 -27.85 0.13 -5.88
N LEU A 312 -27.33 0.72 -6.97
CA LEU A 312 -27.92 0.69 -8.30
C LEU A 312 -27.35 -0.43 -9.20
N THR A 313 -26.58 -1.36 -8.61
CA THR A 313 -26.07 -2.58 -9.23
C THR A 313 -26.40 -3.84 -8.42
N ASP A 314 -26.40 -5.00 -9.09
CA ASP A 314 -26.78 -6.31 -8.52
C ASP A 314 -28.14 -6.31 -7.78
N PHE A 315 -29.10 -5.56 -8.34
CA PHE A 315 -30.50 -5.57 -7.93
C PHE A 315 -31.12 -6.97 -7.97
N GLY A 316 -31.81 -7.38 -6.89
CA GLY A 316 -32.80 -8.46 -6.88
C GLY A 316 -34.11 -8.13 -7.64
N PHE A 317 -34.01 -7.27 -8.65
CA PHE A 317 -35.07 -6.69 -9.48
C PHE A 317 -34.47 -6.48 -10.88
N TYR A 318 -34.84 -7.33 -11.83
CA TYR A 318 -34.46 -7.15 -13.24
C TYR A 318 -35.51 -6.34 -14.01
N GLU A 319 -36.59 -5.92 -13.35
CA GLU A 319 -37.71 -5.22 -13.96
C GLU A 319 -38.12 -3.98 -13.14
N PRO A 320 -38.50 -2.87 -13.79
CA PRO A 320 -38.40 -2.63 -15.23
C PRO A 320 -36.95 -2.32 -15.65
N TYR A 321 -36.36 -3.17 -16.51
CA TYR A 321 -34.96 -3.08 -16.94
C TYR A 321 -34.60 -1.70 -17.53
N TRP A 322 -35.48 -1.12 -18.35
CA TRP A 322 -35.27 0.20 -18.97
C TRP A 322 -35.02 1.32 -17.94
N LEU A 323 -35.59 1.21 -16.74
CA LEU A 323 -35.46 2.20 -15.67
C LEU A 323 -34.12 2.06 -14.94
N ILE A 324 -33.63 0.83 -14.79
CA ILE A 324 -32.30 0.49 -14.26
C ILE A 324 -31.22 0.92 -15.26
N ASP A 325 -31.44 0.67 -16.55
CA ASP A 325 -30.58 1.13 -17.64
C ASP A 325 -30.50 2.65 -17.68
N PHE A 326 -31.66 3.33 -17.62
CA PHE A 326 -31.72 4.78 -17.60
C PHE A 326 -31.01 5.37 -16.39
N ALA A 327 -31.18 4.80 -15.18
CA ALA A 327 -30.48 5.26 -14.00
C ALA A 327 -28.95 5.04 -14.08
N ASN A 328 -28.50 3.89 -14.59
CA ASN A 328 -27.07 3.63 -14.79
C ASN A 328 -26.46 4.49 -15.91
N ALA A 329 -27.22 4.80 -16.95
CA ALA A 329 -26.83 5.78 -17.97
C ALA A 329 -26.75 7.20 -17.39
N CYS A 330 -27.67 7.59 -16.49
CA CYS A 330 -27.59 8.84 -15.74
C CYS A 330 -26.29 8.92 -14.91
N ILE A 331 -25.90 7.83 -14.22
CA ILE A 331 -24.62 7.78 -13.48
C ILE A 331 -23.45 7.96 -14.46
N ALA A 332 -23.39 7.19 -15.55
CA ALA A 332 -22.29 7.27 -16.51
C ALA A 332 -22.16 8.68 -17.13
N VAL A 333 -23.27 9.29 -17.57
CA VAL A 333 -23.30 10.65 -18.13
C VAL A 333 -22.92 11.70 -17.08
N HIS A 334 -23.39 11.56 -15.83
CA HIS A 334 -22.95 12.43 -14.74
C HIS A 334 -21.44 12.35 -14.54
N LEU A 335 -20.89 11.15 -14.38
CA LEU A 335 -19.47 10.96 -14.09
C LEU A 335 -18.55 11.40 -15.24
N ILE A 336 -19.03 11.34 -16.49
CA ILE A 336 -18.32 11.94 -17.63
C ILE A 336 -18.10 13.44 -17.41
N ALA A 337 -19.13 14.17 -16.98
CA ALA A 337 -19.05 15.60 -16.67
C ALA A 337 -18.27 15.88 -15.38
N ALA A 338 -18.51 15.10 -14.32
CA ALA A 338 -17.87 15.30 -13.02
C ALA A 338 -16.35 15.09 -13.11
N TYR A 339 -15.85 14.11 -13.87
CA TYR A 339 -14.41 13.91 -14.10
C TYR A 339 -13.74 15.20 -14.61
N GLN A 340 -14.37 15.93 -15.53
CA GLN A 340 -13.84 17.21 -16.02
C GLN A 340 -13.82 18.30 -14.93
N VAL A 341 -14.80 18.35 -14.02
CA VAL A 341 -14.78 19.28 -12.87
C VAL A 341 -13.52 19.07 -12.01
N PHE A 342 -13.21 17.81 -11.65
CA PHE A 342 -12.13 17.50 -10.71
C PHE A 342 -10.73 17.37 -11.36
N ALA A 343 -10.63 17.08 -12.67
CA ALA A 343 -9.35 17.01 -13.39
C ALA A 343 -8.78 18.40 -13.75
N GLN A 344 -9.63 19.38 -14.07
CA GLN A 344 -9.17 20.69 -14.59
C GLN A 344 -8.30 21.50 -13.59
N PRO A 345 -8.49 21.47 -12.26
CA PRO A 345 -7.55 22.11 -11.31
C PRO A 345 -6.12 21.54 -11.38
N ILE A 346 -5.96 20.24 -11.69
CA ILE A 346 -4.65 19.61 -11.89
C ILE A 346 -4.01 20.09 -13.20
N PHE A 347 -4.79 20.11 -14.29
CA PHE A 347 -4.33 20.63 -15.59
C PHE A 347 -3.88 22.09 -15.47
N GLN A 348 -4.72 22.95 -14.87
CA GLN A 348 -4.40 24.37 -14.66
C GLN A 348 -3.14 24.57 -13.80
N PHE A 349 -2.96 23.80 -12.72
CA PHE A 349 -1.79 23.90 -11.84
C PHE A 349 -0.48 23.59 -12.58
N ILE A 350 -0.48 22.55 -13.41
CA ILE A 350 0.71 22.08 -14.11
C ILE A 350 0.98 22.96 -15.35
N GLU A 351 -0.02 23.28 -16.16
CA GLU A 351 0.12 24.21 -17.29
C GLU A 351 0.60 25.59 -16.85
N LYS A 352 0.05 26.15 -15.76
CA LYS A 352 0.48 27.45 -15.20
C LYS A 352 1.89 27.42 -14.63
N LYS A 353 2.40 26.25 -14.20
CA LYS A 353 3.82 26.07 -13.83
C LYS A 353 4.71 25.99 -15.07
N CYS A 354 4.39 25.13 -16.03
CA CYS A 354 5.21 24.90 -17.22
C CYS A 354 5.31 26.15 -18.10
N ASN A 355 4.21 26.88 -18.30
CA ASN A 355 4.19 28.17 -19.00
C ASN A 355 5.07 29.24 -18.32
N LYS A 356 5.22 29.19 -16.99
CA LYS A 356 6.09 30.11 -16.24
C LYS A 356 7.56 29.67 -16.19
N ALA A 357 7.82 28.36 -16.24
CA ALA A 357 9.17 27.81 -16.20
C ALA A 357 9.87 27.88 -17.56
N TRP A 358 9.11 27.78 -18.67
CA TRP A 358 9.64 27.67 -20.02
C TRP A 358 8.85 28.53 -21.03
N PRO A 359 8.78 29.86 -20.84
CA PRO A 359 7.96 30.75 -21.68
C PRO A 359 8.36 30.75 -23.17
N GLU A 360 9.65 30.54 -23.46
CA GLU A 360 10.22 30.51 -24.82
C GLU A 360 9.98 29.18 -25.57
N SER A 361 9.47 28.15 -24.88
CA SER A 361 9.28 26.83 -25.49
C SER A 361 8.04 26.81 -26.38
N ASN A 362 8.25 26.84 -27.70
CA ASN A 362 7.21 26.70 -28.72
C ASN A 362 6.32 25.44 -28.55
N PHE A 363 6.78 24.38 -27.85
CA PHE A 363 5.97 23.21 -27.54
C PHE A 363 4.93 23.48 -26.43
N ILE A 364 5.23 24.43 -25.54
CA ILE A 364 4.51 24.72 -24.31
C ILE A 364 3.61 25.96 -24.45
N THR A 365 4.11 27.04 -25.06
CA THR A 365 3.37 28.33 -25.11
C THR A 365 2.61 28.60 -26.40
N LYS A 366 2.85 27.84 -27.48
CA LYS A 366 2.22 28.09 -28.79
C LYS A 366 0.88 27.35 -28.95
N ASP A 367 -0.17 28.10 -29.29
CA ASP A 367 -1.46 27.56 -29.70
C ASP A 367 -1.51 27.41 -31.23
N TYR A 368 -1.94 26.23 -31.71
CA TYR A 368 -2.16 25.91 -33.12
C TYR A 368 -3.66 25.76 -33.38
N SER A 369 -4.21 26.54 -34.30
CA SER A 369 -5.64 26.49 -34.63
C SER A 369 -5.93 25.44 -35.71
N ILE A 370 -6.58 24.34 -35.34
CA ILE A 370 -7.10 23.35 -36.29
C ILE A 370 -8.62 23.51 -36.37
N ASN A 371 -9.17 23.57 -37.58
CA ASN A 371 -10.61 23.66 -37.80
C ASN A 371 -11.18 22.24 -37.94
N ILE A 372 -11.89 21.76 -36.93
CA ILE A 372 -12.45 20.40 -36.90
C ILE A 372 -13.89 20.45 -37.42
N PRO A 373 -14.32 19.54 -38.32
CA PRO A 373 -15.72 19.41 -38.70
C PRO A 373 -16.63 19.28 -37.46
N LEU A 374 -17.81 19.89 -37.50
CA LEU A 374 -18.81 19.97 -36.41
C LEU A 374 -18.37 20.73 -35.13
N LEU A 375 -17.09 20.73 -34.71
CA LEU A 375 -16.63 21.42 -33.49
C LEU A 375 -15.99 22.80 -33.74
N GLY A 376 -15.66 23.14 -34.99
CA GLY A 376 -15.11 24.44 -35.39
C GLY A 376 -13.64 24.65 -35.02
N LYS A 377 -13.23 25.92 -34.86
CA LYS A 377 -11.84 26.31 -34.58
C LYS A 377 -11.40 25.87 -33.18
N CYS A 378 -10.59 24.82 -33.11
CA CYS A 378 -9.98 24.30 -31.88
C CYS A 378 -8.54 24.82 -31.74
N ARG A 379 -8.14 25.28 -30.55
CA ARG A 379 -6.77 25.71 -30.24
C ARG A 379 -6.01 24.60 -29.52
N ILE A 380 -5.27 23.81 -30.29
CA ILE A 380 -4.47 22.68 -29.81
C ILE A 380 -3.07 23.18 -29.46
N ASN A 381 -2.53 22.70 -28.34
CA ASN A 381 -1.18 22.98 -27.89
C ASN A 381 -0.54 21.63 -27.56
N PHE A 382 0.67 21.39 -28.07
CA PHE A 382 1.26 20.05 -28.01
C PHE A 382 1.59 19.61 -26.57
N PHE A 383 2.05 20.53 -25.70
CA PHE A 383 2.20 20.22 -24.28
C PHE A 383 0.87 19.86 -23.61
N ARG A 384 -0.20 20.65 -23.79
CA ARG A 384 -1.54 20.33 -23.24
C ARG A 384 -2.03 18.97 -23.75
N LEU A 385 -1.90 18.71 -25.06
CA LEU A 385 -2.35 17.47 -25.68
C LEU A 385 -1.65 16.24 -25.09
N VAL A 386 -0.31 16.27 -24.99
CA VAL A 386 0.47 15.17 -24.41
C VAL A 386 0.16 15.05 -22.91
N TRP A 387 0.31 16.13 -22.13
CA TRP A 387 0.15 16.08 -20.68
C TRP A 387 -1.24 15.60 -20.24
N ARG A 388 -2.32 16.18 -20.80
CA ARG A 388 -3.69 15.79 -20.42
C ARG A 388 -4.00 14.35 -20.82
N SER A 389 -3.51 13.89 -21.97
CA SER A 389 -3.70 12.50 -22.40
C SER A 389 -2.94 11.53 -21.49
N THR A 390 -1.67 11.82 -21.17
CA THR A 390 -0.88 11.02 -20.22
C THR A 390 -1.53 10.96 -18.83
N TYR A 391 -2.07 12.08 -18.34
CA TYR A 391 -2.82 12.10 -17.07
C TYR A 391 -4.02 11.15 -17.08
N VAL A 392 -4.88 11.23 -18.11
CA VAL A 392 -6.07 10.38 -18.23
C VAL A 392 -5.69 8.90 -18.38
N ILE A 393 -4.62 8.59 -19.13
CA ILE A 393 -4.10 7.22 -19.25
C ILE A 393 -3.65 6.70 -17.89
N LEU A 394 -2.86 7.48 -17.13
CA LEU A 394 -2.36 7.07 -15.81
C LEU A 394 -3.49 6.83 -14.80
N THR A 395 -4.51 7.70 -14.75
CA THR A 395 -5.67 7.51 -13.85
C THR A 395 -6.56 6.35 -14.29
N THR A 396 -6.71 6.12 -15.59
CA THR A 396 -7.44 4.96 -16.13
C THR A 396 -6.72 3.64 -15.81
N VAL A 397 -5.40 3.57 -15.99
CA VAL A 397 -4.59 2.39 -15.63
C VAL A 397 -4.61 2.16 -14.11
N ALA A 398 -4.56 3.20 -13.28
CA ALA A 398 -4.70 3.06 -11.83
C ALA A 398 -6.08 2.51 -11.42
N ALA A 399 -7.16 2.91 -12.10
CA ALA A 399 -8.50 2.36 -11.91
C ALA A 399 -8.58 0.88 -12.31
N MET A 400 -7.90 0.48 -13.39
CA MET A 400 -7.82 -0.92 -13.83
C MET A 400 -7.02 -1.81 -12.84
N ILE A 401 -5.96 -1.29 -12.21
CA ILE A 401 -5.18 -2.07 -11.23
C ILE A 401 -5.96 -2.28 -9.92
N PHE A 402 -6.83 -1.34 -9.54
CA PHE A 402 -7.61 -1.41 -8.29
C PHE A 402 -9.11 -1.12 -8.51
N PRO A 403 -9.87 -2.02 -9.16
CA PRO A 403 -11.29 -1.81 -9.52
C PRO A 403 -12.27 -1.92 -8.33
N PHE A 404 -11.82 -1.63 -7.11
CA PHE A 404 -12.50 -1.95 -5.86
C PHE A 404 -13.28 -0.75 -5.32
N PHE A 405 -14.51 -0.57 -5.81
CA PHE A 405 -15.39 0.58 -5.57
C PHE A 405 -15.32 1.17 -4.15
N ASN A 406 -15.91 0.52 -3.14
CA ASN A 406 -15.94 1.01 -1.74
C ASN A 406 -14.56 1.11 -1.09
N ALA A 407 -13.56 0.36 -1.58
CA ALA A 407 -12.22 0.35 -0.96
C ALA A 407 -11.38 1.53 -1.48
N ILE A 408 -11.61 1.95 -2.73
CA ILE A 408 -11.09 3.19 -3.30
C ILE A 408 -11.87 4.39 -2.76
N LEU A 409 -13.20 4.38 -2.78
CA LEU A 409 -14.01 5.50 -2.25
C LEU A 409 -13.72 5.74 -0.76
N GLY A 410 -13.76 4.70 0.08
CA GLY A 410 -13.44 4.80 1.50
C GLY A 410 -12.06 5.38 1.78
N LEU A 411 -11.05 5.00 0.99
CA LEU A 411 -9.69 5.53 1.11
C LEU A 411 -9.61 7.01 0.69
N ILE A 412 -10.27 7.40 -0.40
CA ILE A 412 -10.31 8.80 -0.85
C ILE A 412 -11.04 9.66 0.19
N GLY A 413 -12.17 9.18 0.72
CA GLY A 413 -12.92 9.84 1.78
C GLY A 413 -12.07 10.06 3.03
N ALA A 414 -11.43 9.00 3.51
CA ALA A 414 -10.52 9.05 4.65
C ALA A 414 -9.37 10.06 4.46
N LEU A 415 -8.73 10.07 3.27
CA LEU A 415 -7.61 10.96 2.93
C LEU A 415 -8.05 12.41 2.64
N THR A 416 -9.28 12.64 2.18
CA THR A 416 -9.82 13.98 1.90
C THR A 416 -10.33 14.66 3.17
N PHE A 417 -11.09 13.91 3.99
CA PHE A 417 -11.90 14.43 5.09
C PHE A 417 -11.05 15.15 6.15
N TRP A 418 -10.08 14.47 6.78
CA TRP A 418 -9.29 15.12 7.81
C TRP A 418 -8.53 16.36 7.33
N PRO A 419 -7.69 16.33 6.27
CA PRO A 419 -6.90 17.50 5.91
C PRO A 419 -7.76 18.64 5.33
N LEU A 420 -8.64 18.34 4.37
CA LEU A 420 -9.29 19.35 3.52
C LEU A 420 -10.70 19.72 4.00
N THR A 421 -11.44 18.78 4.60
CA THR A 421 -12.75 19.09 5.19
C THR A 421 -12.63 19.63 6.60
N VAL A 422 -11.64 19.21 7.41
CA VAL A 422 -11.57 19.57 8.84
C VAL A 422 -10.36 20.42 9.22
N TYR A 423 -9.13 19.94 8.99
CA TYR A 423 -7.89 20.57 9.49
C TYR A 423 -7.66 21.97 8.91
N PHE A 424 -7.58 22.10 7.58
CA PHE A 424 -7.28 23.40 6.97
C PHE A 424 -8.38 24.46 7.23
N PRO A 425 -9.69 24.18 7.10
CA PRO A 425 -10.72 25.18 7.38
C PRO A 425 -10.68 25.68 8.83
N VAL A 426 -10.49 24.77 9.80
CA VAL A 426 -10.38 25.12 11.22
C VAL A 426 -9.10 25.92 11.52
N GLU A 427 -7.95 25.52 10.98
CA GLU A 427 -6.70 26.28 11.17
C GLU A 427 -6.78 27.68 10.55
N MET A 428 -7.38 27.81 9.36
CA MET A 428 -7.59 29.11 8.70
C MET A 428 -8.58 29.99 9.46
N HIS A 429 -9.66 29.42 10.01
CA HIS A 429 -10.59 30.15 10.87
C HIS A 429 -9.95 30.65 12.17
N ILE A 430 -9.12 29.82 12.82
CA ILE A 430 -8.34 30.21 14.01
C ILE A 430 -7.40 31.38 13.69
N SER A 431 -6.76 31.35 12.52
CA SER A 431 -5.92 32.45 12.00
C SER A 431 -6.75 33.72 11.74
N GLN A 432 -7.80 33.61 10.91
CA GLN A 432 -8.66 34.72 10.49
C GLN A 432 -9.29 35.45 11.69
N LYS A 433 -9.93 34.71 12.61
CA LYS A 433 -10.61 35.29 13.77
C LYS A 433 -9.66 35.57 14.94
N LYS A 434 -8.34 35.38 14.74
CA LYS A 434 -7.26 35.57 15.74
C LYS A 434 -7.60 34.92 17.09
N VAL A 435 -8.11 33.69 17.05
CA VAL A 435 -8.69 33.01 18.22
C VAL A 435 -7.60 32.73 19.26
N LYS A 436 -7.73 33.33 20.45
CA LYS A 436 -6.78 33.18 21.55
C LYS A 436 -6.60 31.69 21.92
N LYS A 437 -5.33 31.24 21.96
CA LYS A 437 -4.96 29.88 22.40
C LYS A 437 -5.55 29.58 23.77
N TYR A 438 -5.84 28.31 24.05
CA TYR A 438 -6.42 27.81 25.31
C TYR A 438 -7.80 28.36 25.71
N THR A 439 -8.44 29.22 24.90
CA THR A 439 -9.86 29.55 25.08
C THR A 439 -10.72 28.33 24.78
N MET A 440 -11.86 28.14 25.45
CA MET A 440 -12.75 26.99 25.25
C MET A 440 -13.12 26.75 23.76
N ARG A 441 -13.32 27.84 22.99
CA ARG A 441 -13.53 27.78 21.53
C ARG A 441 -12.33 27.18 20.78
N TRP A 442 -11.09 27.55 21.16
CA TRP A 442 -9.87 26.99 20.58
C TRP A 442 -9.70 25.52 20.95
N ILE A 443 -10.00 25.15 22.20
CA ILE A 443 -9.94 23.75 22.67
C ILE A 443 -10.94 22.88 21.91
N GLY A 444 -12.20 23.30 21.79
CA GLY A 444 -13.23 22.56 21.04
C GLY A 444 -12.88 22.38 19.56
N LEU A 445 -12.36 23.42 18.90
CA LEU A 445 -11.90 23.35 17.52
C LEU A 445 -10.71 22.38 17.35
N LYS A 446 -9.76 22.35 18.30
CA LYS A 446 -8.65 21.40 18.29
C LYS A 446 -9.09 19.96 18.60
N LEU A 447 -10.08 19.79 19.47
CA LEU A 447 -10.67 18.48 19.78
C LEU A 447 -11.39 17.90 18.54
N LEU A 448 -12.18 18.71 17.82
CA LEU A 448 -12.81 18.32 16.56
C LEU A 448 -11.76 17.83 15.54
N VAL A 449 -10.70 18.60 15.34
CA VAL A 449 -9.57 18.23 14.45
C VAL A 449 -8.88 16.93 14.88
N LEU A 450 -8.81 16.63 16.18
CA LEU A 450 -8.21 15.39 16.70
C LEU A 450 -9.14 14.18 16.55
N VAL A 451 -10.43 14.32 16.85
CA VAL A 451 -11.42 13.24 16.70
C VAL A 451 -11.53 12.84 15.22
N CYS A 452 -11.65 13.82 14.32
CA CYS A 452 -11.68 13.55 12.88
C CYS A 452 -10.37 12.95 12.35
N LEU A 453 -9.20 13.21 12.99
CA LEU A 453 -7.96 12.54 12.63
C LEU A 453 -8.02 11.04 12.94
N VAL A 454 -8.48 10.67 14.14
CA VAL A 454 -8.62 9.26 14.54
C VAL A 454 -9.60 8.54 13.62
N VAL A 455 -10.75 9.15 13.31
CA VAL A 455 -11.75 8.57 12.40
C VAL A 455 -11.19 8.40 10.98
N SER A 456 -10.51 9.41 10.42
CA SER A 456 -9.85 9.28 9.11
C SER A 456 -8.74 8.21 9.10
N LEU A 457 -7.96 8.08 10.17
CA LEU A 457 -6.90 7.06 10.25
C LEU A 457 -7.50 5.64 10.30
N LEU A 458 -8.54 5.42 11.11
CA LEU A 458 -9.25 4.14 11.16
C LEU A 458 -9.90 3.81 9.81
N ALA A 459 -10.57 4.78 9.18
CA ALA A 459 -11.19 4.62 7.87
C ALA A 459 -10.17 4.33 6.76
N ALA A 460 -9.00 4.97 6.78
CA ALA A 460 -7.91 4.67 5.85
C ALA A 460 -7.38 3.25 6.05
N VAL A 461 -7.19 2.79 7.30
CA VAL A 461 -6.78 1.40 7.59
C VAL A 461 -7.84 0.39 7.13
N GLY A 462 -9.11 0.60 7.46
CA GLY A 462 -10.21 -0.26 7.01
C GLY A 462 -10.31 -0.35 5.49
N SER A 463 -10.13 0.78 4.79
CA SER A 463 -10.15 0.83 3.33
C SER A 463 -8.91 0.19 2.69
N ILE A 464 -7.73 0.32 3.30
CA ILE A 464 -6.51 -0.39 2.86
C ILE A 464 -6.65 -1.90 3.08
N VAL A 465 -7.21 -2.34 4.20
CA VAL A 465 -7.56 -3.75 4.42
C VAL A 465 -8.59 -4.21 3.39
N GLY A 466 -9.59 -3.39 3.07
CA GLY A 466 -10.52 -3.62 1.96
C GLY A 466 -9.82 -3.77 0.60
N LEU A 467 -8.81 -2.96 0.29
CA LEU A 467 -7.98 -3.07 -0.93
C LEU A 467 -7.06 -4.30 -0.93
N ILE A 468 -6.76 -4.88 0.23
CA ILE A 468 -5.98 -6.13 0.35
C ILE A 468 -6.89 -7.36 0.25
N ILE A 469 -8.11 -7.30 0.82
CA ILE A 469 -9.07 -8.42 0.84
C ILE A 469 -9.93 -8.51 -0.43
N SER A 470 -10.24 -7.39 -1.09
CA SER A 470 -11.06 -7.43 -2.32
C SER A 470 -10.39 -8.19 -3.49
N PRO A 471 -9.05 -8.07 -3.74
CA PRO A 471 -8.35 -8.93 -4.70
C PRO A 471 -8.42 -10.42 -4.34
N LEU A 472 -8.45 -10.76 -3.05
CA LEU A 472 -8.54 -12.14 -2.57
C LEU A 472 -9.89 -12.76 -2.98
N ASN A 473 -10.98 -12.05 -2.71
CA ASN A 473 -12.34 -12.48 -3.09
C ASN A 473 -12.59 -12.43 -4.62
N MET A 474 -11.82 -11.68 -5.40
CA MET A 474 -11.86 -11.76 -6.86
C MET A 474 -11.07 -12.96 -7.44
N LYS A 475 -10.09 -13.50 -6.70
CA LYS A 475 -9.20 -14.55 -7.23
C LYS A 475 -9.83 -15.93 -7.30
N SER A 476 -11.04 -16.09 -6.76
CA SER A 476 -11.93 -17.22 -7.01
C SER A 476 -12.77 -17.09 -8.28
N PHE A 477 -12.58 -16.04 -9.11
CA PHE A 477 -13.34 -15.89 -10.36
C PHE A 477 -12.59 -15.41 -11.60
N ASP A 478 -11.41 -14.77 -11.53
CA ASP A 478 -10.50 -14.71 -12.71
C ASP A 478 -9.07 -14.21 -12.41
N THR A 479 -8.12 -14.52 -13.29
CA THR A 479 -6.70 -14.08 -13.19
C THR A 479 -6.18 -13.44 -14.49
N SER A 480 -5.72 -12.18 -14.47
CA SER A 480 -4.66 -11.68 -15.38
C SER A 480 -4.19 -10.22 -15.16
N SER A 481 -2.91 -9.97 -15.44
CA SER A 481 -2.25 -8.67 -15.74
C SER A 481 -2.03 -7.63 -14.62
N ALA A 482 -1.04 -6.74 -14.78
CA ALA A 482 -0.43 -5.94 -13.71
C ALA A 482 0.46 -4.75 -14.21
N VAL A 483 0.61 -3.68 -13.38
CA VAL A 483 1.88 -2.96 -12.98
C VAL A 483 2.77 -2.35 -14.12
N GLU A 484 3.34 -1.11 -14.13
CA GLU A 484 3.98 -0.22 -13.12
C GLU A 484 4.23 1.25 -13.62
N SER A 485 4.65 2.18 -12.72
CA SER A 485 5.64 3.31 -12.87
C SER A 485 5.48 4.45 -13.92
N GLY A 486 5.96 5.71 -13.73
CA GLY A 486 6.54 6.41 -12.56
C GLY A 486 7.50 7.60 -12.87
N THR A 487 8.15 8.18 -11.83
CA THR A 487 9.27 9.21 -11.84
C THR A 487 8.87 10.69 -12.14
N VAL A 488 9.60 11.84 -11.97
CA VAL A 488 10.84 12.42 -11.30
C VAL A 488 10.85 13.97 -11.61
N ALA A 489 11.54 15.01 -11.07
CA ALA A 489 12.67 15.37 -10.15
C ALA A 489 12.47 16.81 -9.52
N GLY A 490 13.41 17.33 -8.68
CA GLY A 490 13.61 18.79 -8.47
C GLY A 490 14.57 19.28 -7.34
N ASN A 491 15.80 19.73 -7.68
CA ASN A 491 16.88 20.39 -6.88
C ASN A 491 17.27 19.87 -5.47
N ASN A 492 18.56 19.50 -5.31
CA ASN A 492 18.96 18.45 -4.37
C ASN A 492 20.43 18.53 -3.81
N VAL A 493 20.70 19.13 -2.64
CA VAL A 493 21.95 18.93 -1.85
C VAL A 493 21.67 18.78 -0.32
N ASP A 494 22.50 18.03 0.42
CA ASP A 494 22.42 17.68 1.86
C ASP A 494 23.69 18.09 2.67
N ASP A 495 23.71 17.82 3.98
CA ASP A 495 24.75 18.27 4.95
C ASP A 495 26.18 17.74 4.71
N ASP A 496 26.33 16.63 3.99
CA ASP A 496 27.63 16.05 3.62
C ASP A 496 28.10 16.45 2.20
N GLY A 497 27.41 17.40 1.56
CA GLY A 497 27.64 17.79 0.16
C GLY A 497 27.07 16.79 -0.86
N GLY A 498 26.48 15.67 -0.42
CA GLY A 498 25.72 14.74 -1.25
C GLY A 498 24.37 15.30 -1.68
N GLU A 499 23.62 14.54 -2.50
CA GLU A 499 22.32 14.99 -3.00
C GLU A 499 21.23 14.93 -1.91
N LYS A 500 20.27 15.88 -1.90
CA LYS A 500 19.29 16.04 -0.80
C LYS A 500 18.48 14.79 -0.51
N ARG A 501 18.45 14.41 0.77
CA ARG A 501 17.80 13.23 1.34
C ARG A 501 16.50 13.61 2.08
N THR A 502 15.42 12.87 1.86
CA THR A 502 14.06 13.21 2.38
C THR A 502 13.36 12.10 3.19
N GLY A 503 14.06 11.02 3.50
CA GLY A 503 13.55 9.87 4.24
C GLY A 503 13.15 10.20 5.67
N THR A 504 12.18 9.43 6.18
CA THR A 504 11.45 9.74 7.42
C THR A 504 11.46 8.55 8.39
N LEU A 505 10.94 8.77 9.60
CA LEU A 505 10.66 7.70 10.55
C LEU A 505 9.77 6.60 9.93
N MET A 506 8.83 6.96 9.05
CA MET A 506 7.91 6.02 8.42
C MET A 506 8.64 5.10 7.43
N THR A 507 9.44 5.67 6.52
CA THR A 507 10.19 4.87 5.52
C THR A 507 11.26 4.00 6.18
N ALA A 508 11.99 4.53 7.17
CA ALA A 508 12.95 3.74 7.93
C ALA A 508 12.29 2.60 8.73
N SER A 509 11.12 2.84 9.34
CA SER A 509 10.37 1.79 10.04
C SER A 509 9.88 0.72 9.07
N ALA A 510 9.36 1.12 7.90
CA ALA A 510 8.93 0.18 6.86
C ALA A 510 10.09 -0.70 6.36
N HIS A 511 11.25 -0.12 6.03
CA HIS A 511 12.43 -0.90 5.61
C HIS A 511 12.91 -1.87 6.70
N ILE A 512 12.87 -1.49 7.98
CA ILE A 512 13.18 -2.40 9.09
C ILE A 512 12.15 -3.52 9.18
N ILE A 513 10.85 -3.22 9.07
CA ILE A 513 9.79 -4.22 9.11
C ILE A 513 9.92 -5.22 7.95
N THR A 514 10.19 -4.77 6.72
CA THR A 514 10.45 -5.65 5.56
C THR A 514 11.70 -6.50 5.76
N ALA A 515 12.79 -5.93 6.31
CA ALA A 515 14.03 -6.65 6.57
C ALA A 515 13.97 -7.61 7.77
N VAL A 516 12.98 -7.46 8.64
CA VAL A 516 12.70 -8.38 9.76
C VAL A 516 11.69 -9.44 9.31
N ILE A 517 10.45 -9.04 8.97
CA ILE A 517 9.36 -9.94 8.55
C ILE A 517 9.65 -10.49 7.14
N GLY A 518 10.56 -11.46 7.07
CA GLY A 518 10.91 -12.24 5.88
C GLY A 518 10.52 -13.71 6.06
N SER A 519 11.31 -14.62 5.48
CA SER A 519 11.09 -16.08 5.62
C SER A 519 11.25 -16.61 7.05
N GLY A 520 11.82 -15.83 7.97
CA GLY A 520 12.01 -16.24 9.37
C GLY A 520 10.70 -16.56 10.09
N VAL A 521 9.66 -15.72 9.91
CA VAL A 521 8.36 -15.85 10.59
C VAL A 521 7.69 -17.21 10.35
N LEU A 522 7.86 -17.75 9.14
CA LEU A 522 7.32 -19.03 8.69
C LEU A 522 7.84 -20.19 9.56
N SER A 523 9.09 -20.09 10.04
CA SER A 523 9.76 -21.11 10.84
C SER A 523 9.44 -21.05 12.34
N LEU A 524 8.72 -20.02 12.81
CA LEU A 524 8.57 -19.75 14.25
C LEU A 524 7.53 -20.65 14.94
N ALA A 525 6.49 -21.10 14.23
CA ALA A 525 5.55 -22.08 14.77
C ALA A 525 6.26 -23.40 15.11
N TRP A 526 7.12 -23.89 14.20
CA TRP A 526 8.00 -25.02 14.46
C TRP A 526 8.98 -24.74 15.63
N ALA A 527 9.53 -23.53 15.71
CA ALA A 527 10.47 -23.16 16.77
C ALA A 527 9.81 -23.18 18.17
N ILE A 528 8.58 -22.66 18.31
CA ILE A 528 7.82 -22.81 19.56
C ILE A 528 7.45 -24.29 19.79
N ALA A 529 7.14 -25.09 18.77
CA ALA A 529 6.85 -26.50 18.96
C ALA A 529 8.02 -27.29 19.59
N GLN A 530 9.27 -26.96 19.25
CA GLN A 530 10.45 -27.60 19.86
C GLN A 530 10.78 -27.07 21.27
N LEU A 531 10.46 -25.82 21.58
CA LEU A 531 10.82 -25.14 22.83
C LEU A 531 9.70 -25.15 23.90
N GLY A 532 8.44 -25.27 23.48
CA GLY A 532 7.25 -25.11 24.30
C GLY A 532 6.82 -23.67 24.52
N TRP A 533 5.60 -23.52 25.03
CA TRP A 533 4.94 -22.24 25.31
C TRP A 533 5.83 -21.25 26.07
N VAL A 534 6.47 -21.70 27.15
CA VAL A 534 7.26 -20.82 28.03
C VAL A 534 8.58 -20.44 27.39
N ALA A 535 9.44 -21.43 27.06
CA ALA A 535 10.78 -21.15 26.58
C ALA A 535 10.78 -20.50 25.19
N GLY A 536 9.87 -20.89 24.29
CA GLY A 536 9.74 -20.27 22.97
C GLY A 536 9.38 -18.78 23.05
N THR A 537 8.37 -18.43 23.84
CA THR A 537 7.91 -17.04 24.01
C THR A 537 8.95 -16.18 24.74
N VAL A 538 9.55 -16.71 25.83
CA VAL A 538 10.61 -16.02 26.56
C VAL A 538 11.84 -15.78 25.68
N LEU A 539 12.19 -16.73 24.80
CA LEU A 539 13.31 -16.58 23.89
C LEU A 539 13.02 -15.55 22.79
N LEU A 540 11.82 -15.56 22.20
CA LEU A 540 11.38 -14.54 21.23
C LEU A 540 11.48 -13.12 21.80
N VAL A 541 11.01 -12.90 23.04
CA VAL A 541 11.10 -11.60 23.72
C VAL A 541 12.55 -11.26 24.09
N SER A 542 13.34 -12.24 24.57
CA SER A 542 14.75 -12.02 24.92
C SER A 542 15.58 -11.57 23.71
N PHE A 543 15.40 -12.23 22.56
CA PHE A 543 16.05 -11.81 21.32
C PHE A 543 15.58 -10.42 20.89
N ALA A 544 14.28 -10.12 20.94
CA ALA A 544 13.76 -8.79 20.62
C ALA A 544 14.37 -7.67 21.49
N VAL A 545 14.58 -7.93 22.79
CA VAL A 545 15.21 -6.99 23.73
C VAL A 545 16.70 -6.80 23.42
N VAL A 546 17.45 -7.88 23.20
CA VAL A 546 18.88 -7.81 22.83
C VAL A 546 19.07 -7.06 21.51
N VAL A 547 18.29 -7.41 20.48
CA VAL A 547 18.34 -6.78 19.16
C VAL A 547 17.97 -5.30 19.24
N ASN A 548 16.92 -4.93 19.99
CA ASN A 548 16.61 -3.52 20.24
C ASN A 548 17.74 -2.79 20.96
N TYR A 549 18.44 -3.44 21.89
CA TYR A 549 19.55 -2.82 22.63
C TYR A 549 20.76 -2.58 21.73
N THR A 550 21.19 -3.59 20.96
CA THR A 550 22.38 -3.50 20.11
C THR A 550 22.16 -2.72 18.83
N SER A 551 20.97 -2.78 18.20
CA SER A 551 20.63 -1.94 17.05
C SER A 551 20.66 -0.44 17.39
N ARG A 552 20.25 -0.06 18.61
CA ARG A 552 20.37 1.34 19.09
C ARG A 552 21.82 1.78 19.30
N MET A 553 22.75 0.85 19.55
CA MET A 553 24.19 1.13 19.61
C MET A 553 24.79 1.26 18.20
N LEU A 554 24.43 0.35 17.29
CA LEU A 554 24.87 0.37 15.90
C LEU A 554 24.44 1.66 15.20
N ALA A 555 23.20 2.12 15.44
CA ALA A 555 22.67 3.37 14.90
C ALA A 555 23.42 4.63 15.37
N ASP A 556 24.05 4.61 16.55
CA ASP A 556 24.94 5.69 17.01
C ASP A 556 26.29 5.68 16.30
N CYS A 557 26.75 4.53 15.80
CA CYS A 557 28.06 4.38 15.14
C CYS A 557 28.03 4.80 13.66
N TYR A 558 26.90 5.28 13.15
CA TYR A 558 26.70 5.65 11.74
C TYR A 558 27.70 6.69 11.21
N ARG A 559 27.99 7.75 11.99
CA ARG A 559 28.99 8.77 11.65
C ARG A 559 30.37 8.39 12.22
N SER A 560 31.42 8.61 11.43
CA SER A 560 32.83 8.34 11.74
C SER A 560 33.33 9.22 12.91
N PRO A 561 34.12 8.69 13.86
CA PRO A 561 34.48 9.43 15.08
C PRO A 561 35.43 10.61 14.82
N ASP A 562 36.31 10.51 13.82
CA ASP A 562 37.39 11.50 13.60
C ASP A 562 36.99 12.62 12.62
N ALA A 563 36.07 12.33 11.70
CA ALA A 563 35.69 13.23 10.60
C ALA A 563 34.19 13.57 10.54
N GLY A 564 33.34 12.96 11.37
CA GLY A 564 31.89 13.15 11.35
C GLY A 564 31.17 12.62 10.10
N THR A 565 31.91 12.08 9.13
CA THR A 565 31.40 11.60 7.83
C THR A 565 30.51 10.37 7.98
N ARG A 566 29.49 10.25 7.13
CA ARG A 566 28.55 9.12 7.12
C ARG A 566 29.24 7.84 6.59
N ASN A 567 29.16 6.75 7.34
CA ASN A 567 29.57 5.43 6.85
C ASN A 567 28.39 4.76 6.14
N ASN A 568 28.61 4.26 4.92
CA ASN A 568 27.50 3.74 4.10
C ASN A 568 27.28 2.22 4.25
N THR A 569 28.32 1.45 4.60
CA THR A 569 28.20 0.00 4.90
C THR A 569 28.62 -0.33 6.33
N TYR A 570 28.09 -1.43 6.87
CA TYR A 570 28.45 -1.97 8.18
C TYR A 570 29.97 -2.18 8.31
N MET A 571 30.60 -2.74 7.27
CA MET A 571 32.04 -2.98 7.25
C MET A 571 32.88 -1.68 7.20
N ASP A 572 32.31 -0.57 6.72
CA ASP A 572 32.96 0.75 6.83
C ASP A 572 32.88 1.28 8.28
N VAL A 573 31.75 1.14 8.96
CA VAL A 573 31.61 1.49 10.40
C VAL A 573 32.61 0.70 11.26
N VAL A 574 32.73 -0.62 11.05
CA VAL A 574 33.71 -1.45 11.76
C VAL A 574 35.16 -1.00 11.45
N ARG A 575 35.44 -0.54 10.23
CA ARG A 575 36.76 0.02 9.88
C ARG A 575 37.04 1.32 10.61
N ALA A 576 36.04 2.20 10.74
CA ALA A 576 36.17 3.48 11.45
C ALA A 576 36.32 3.32 12.98
N TYR A 577 35.58 2.40 13.61
CA TYR A 577 35.53 2.29 15.08
C TYR A 577 36.45 1.21 15.70
N LEU A 578 36.91 0.23 14.91
CA LEU A 578 37.65 -0.94 15.43
C LEU A 578 38.90 -1.31 14.63
N GLY A 579 38.91 -1.09 13.31
CA GLY A 579 40.07 -1.23 12.45
C GLY A 579 40.70 -2.65 12.38
N GLY A 580 41.86 -2.72 11.71
CA GLY A 580 42.73 -3.91 11.66
C GLY A 580 42.03 -5.23 11.29
N ARG A 581 42.46 -6.33 11.94
CA ARG A 581 41.95 -7.70 11.70
C ARG A 581 40.45 -7.85 11.98
N LYS A 582 39.84 -6.98 12.80
CA LYS A 582 38.40 -7.02 13.10
C LYS A 582 37.54 -6.73 11.86
N VAL A 583 38.03 -5.94 10.90
CA VAL A 583 37.34 -5.68 9.63
C VAL A 583 37.27 -6.93 8.76
N GLN A 584 38.33 -7.75 8.75
CA GLN A 584 38.37 -9.01 8.01
C GLN A 584 37.37 -10.03 8.59
N LEU A 585 37.32 -10.14 9.92
CA LEU A 585 36.33 -10.98 10.61
C LEU A 585 34.89 -10.50 10.36
N CYS A 586 34.66 -9.18 10.34
CA CYS A 586 33.36 -8.61 9.99
C CYS A 586 32.96 -8.93 8.55
N GLY A 587 33.87 -8.78 7.58
CA GLY A 587 33.61 -9.11 6.18
C GLY A 587 33.28 -10.59 5.99
N LEU A 588 34.03 -11.49 6.65
CA LEU A 588 33.77 -12.92 6.61
C LEU A 588 32.37 -13.26 7.16
N ALA A 589 32.00 -12.69 8.32
CA ALA A 589 30.69 -12.89 8.92
C ALA A 589 29.56 -12.28 8.07
N GLN A 590 29.71 -11.03 7.60
CA GLN A 590 28.65 -10.31 6.86
C GLN A 590 28.41 -10.96 5.49
N TYR A 591 29.45 -11.16 4.68
CA TYR A 591 29.28 -11.79 3.36
C TYR A 591 28.92 -13.28 3.47
N GLY A 592 29.43 -14.01 4.47
CA GLY A 592 28.99 -15.38 4.76
C GLY A 592 27.50 -15.46 5.11
N SER A 593 26.99 -14.54 5.92
CA SER A 593 25.57 -14.45 6.28
C SER A 593 24.68 -14.06 5.09
N LEU A 594 25.17 -13.16 4.22
CA LEU A 594 24.47 -12.78 2.98
C LEU A 594 24.39 -13.95 1.98
N VAL A 595 25.47 -14.73 1.82
CA VAL A 595 25.45 -15.98 1.03
C VAL A 595 24.51 -17.01 1.66
N GLY A 596 24.49 -17.12 2.99
CA GLY A 596 23.51 -17.92 3.71
C GLY A 596 22.07 -17.52 3.36
N MET A 597 21.75 -16.23 3.42
CA MET A 597 20.42 -15.71 3.11
C MET A 597 20.00 -15.95 1.65
N THR A 598 20.90 -15.87 0.66
CA THR A 598 20.54 -16.22 -0.73
C THR A 598 20.18 -17.71 -0.86
N ILE A 599 20.92 -18.60 -0.22
CA ILE A 599 20.61 -20.04 -0.17
C ILE A 599 19.25 -20.27 0.52
N GLY A 600 19.02 -19.67 1.69
CA GLY A 600 17.78 -19.79 2.45
C GLY A 600 16.55 -19.27 1.69
N TYR A 601 16.69 -18.17 0.95
CA TYR A 601 15.61 -17.63 0.10
C TYR A 601 15.30 -18.54 -1.09
N THR A 602 16.31 -19.10 -1.77
CA THR A 602 16.10 -20.11 -2.83
C THR A 602 15.37 -21.34 -2.30
N ILE A 603 15.70 -21.82 -1.09
CA ILE A 603 14.98 -22.92 -0.44
C ILE A 603 13.52 -22.51 -0.18
N THR A 604 13.29 -21.40 0.53
CA THR A 604 11.94 -20.96 0.91
C THR A 604 11.04 -20.77 -0.32
N ALA A 605 11.48 -20.01 -1.33
CA ALA A 605 10.70 -19.77 -2.53
C ALA A 605 10.41 -21.07 -3.31
N SER A 606 11.34 -22.03 -3.32
CA SER A 606 11.10 -23.34 -3.94
C SER A 606 10.02 -24.14 -3.22
N ILE A 607 9.95 -24.05 -1.89
CA ILE A 607 8.90 -24.70 -1.10
C ILE A 607 7.55 -24.03 -1.39
N SER A 608 7.48 -22.69 -1.45
CA SER A 608 6.25 -21.98 -1.78
C SER A 608 5.71 -22.28 -3.19
N PHE A 609 6.59 -22.38 -4.20
CA PHE A 609 6.18 -22.84 -5.54
C PHE A 609 5.65 -24.28 -5.53
N VAL A 610 6.26 -25.17 -4.72
CA VAL A 610 5.79 -26.55 -4.56
C VAL A 610 4.49 -26.64 -3.76
N ALA A 611 4.26 -25.73 -2.80
CA ALA A 611 3.00 -25.62 -2.06
C ALA A 611 1.85 -25.25 -2.99
N ILE A 612 2.03 -24.27 -3.88
CA ILE A 612 1.05 -23.89 -4.92
C ILE A 612 0.72 -25.10 -5.82
N GLY A 613 1.75 -25.79 -6.32
CA GLY A 613 1.56 -26.99 -7.14
C GLY A 613 0.82 -28.13 -6.42
N LYS A 614 1.06 -28.31 -5.12
CA LYS A 614 0.37 -29.30 -4.28
C LYS A 614 -1.10 -28.91 -4.02
N ALA A 615 -1.37 -27.65 -3.67
CA ALA A 615 -2.71 -27.17 -3.35
C ALA A 615 -3.68 -27.33 -4.53
N ASN A 616 -3.28 -26.88 -5.72
CA ASN A 616 -4.07 -27.06 -6.94
C ASN A 616 -4.27 -28.56 -7.28
N CYS A 617 -3.26 -29.41 -7.08
CA CYS A 617 -3.40 -30.84 -7.37
C CYS A 617 -4.40 -31.55 -6.42
N PHE A 618 -4.53 -31.11 -5.17
CA PHE A 618 -5.59 -31.61 -4.28
C PHE A 618 -6.98 -31.05 -4.62
N HIS A 619 -7.06 -29.82 -5.14
CA HIS A 619 -8.31 -29.28 -5.67
C HIS A 619 -8.79 -30.11 -6.88
N ASP A 620 -7.88 -30.38 -7.84
CA ASP A 620 -8.18 -31.12 -9.07
C ASP A 620 -8.48 -32.62 -8.85
N LYS A 621 -7.86 -33.25 -7.83
CA LYS A 621 -7.83 -34.72 -7.68
C LYS A 621 -8.20 -35.25 -6.29
N GLY A 622 -8.64 -34.36 -5.39
CA GLY A 622 -8.99 -34.67 -4.02
C GLY A 622 -7.78 -34.95 -3.11
N HIS A 623 -7.99 -34.87 -1.79
CA HIS A 623 -6.95 -35.03 -0.78
C HIS A 623 -6.26 -36.40 -0.75
N GLY A 624 -6.85 -37.43 -1.38
CA GLY A 624 -6.24 -38.76 -1.53
C GLY A 624 -5.14 -38.86 -2.59
N ALA A 625 -4.93 -37.82 -3.40
CA ALA A 625 -3.97 -37.83 -4.51
C ALA A 625 -2.51 -37.87 -4.02
N LYS A 626 -1.81 -39.00 -4.25
CA LYS A 626 -0.38 -39.17 -3.93
C LYS A 626 0.53 -38.38 -4.89
N PHE A 627 0.58 -37.06 -4.73
CA PHE A 627 1.34 -36.17 -5.60
C PHE A 627 2.73 -35.81 -5.03
N SER A 628 3.78 -36.37 -5.65
CA SER A 628 5.18 -36.21 -5.23
C SER A 628 5.93 -35.16 -6.08
N VAL A 629 5.65 -33.88 -5.86
CA VAL A 629 6.44 -32.79 -6.47
C VAL A 629 7.82 -32.71 -5.82
N SER A 630 8.85 -32.57 -6.66
CA SER A 630 10.24 -32.35 -6.24
C SER A 630 10.52 -30.85 -6.06
N ASN A 631 11.26 -30.47 -5.01
CA ASN A 631 11.70 -29.07 -4.82
C ASN A 631 12.81 -28.68 -5.82
N TYR A 632 13.54 -29.65 -6.38
CA TYR A 632 14.71 -29.39 -7.23
C TYR A 632 14.38 -28.57 -8.51
N PRO A 633 13.33 -28.87 -9.29
CA PRO A 633 12.90 -28.01 -10.41
C PRO A 633 12.49 -26.60 -9.97
N ALA A 634 11.85 -26.44 -8.82
CA ALA A 634 11.44 -25.14 -8.30
C ALA A 634 12.65 -24.29 -7.85
N MET A 635 13.67 -24.90 -7.26
CA MET A 635 14.97 -24.24 -6.99
C MET A 635 15.66 -23.83 -8.29
N ALA A 636 15.65 -24.68 -9.32
CA ALA A 636 16.22 -24.35 -10.63
C ALA A 636 15.48 -23.17 -11.30
N ALA A 637 14.14 -23.17 -11.26
CA ALA A 637 13.32 -22.09 -11.79
C ALA A 637 13.58 -20.75 -11.07
N PHE A 638 13.64 -20.75 -9.73
CA PHE A 638 14.03 -19.56 -8.96
C PHE A 638 15.44 -19.09 -9.32
N GLY A 639 16.40 -20.01 -9.43
CA GLY A 639 17.76 -19.70 -9.87
C GLY A 639 17.82 -19.06 -11.26
N ILE A 640 17.05 -19.56 -12.24
CA ILE A 640 16.95 -18.99 -13.60
C ILE A 640 16.36 -17.58 -13.56
N ILE A 641 15.28 -17.37 -12.81
CA ILE A 641 14.69 -16.03 -12.59
C ILE A 641 15.74 -15.09 -12.00
N GLN A 642 16.49 -15.53 -10.99
CA GLN A 642 17.55 -14.72 -10.38
C GLN A 642 18.75 -14.47 -11.30
N ILE A 643 19.10 -15.39 -12.21
CA ILE A 643 20.13 -15.13 -13.24
C ILE A 643 19.68 -13.96 -14.11
N VAL A 644 18.44 -13.96 -14.61
CA VAL A 644 17.90 -12.86 -15.44
C VAL A 644 17.84 -11.54 -14.66
N LEU A 645 17.23 -11.54 -13.47
CA LEU A 645 17.11 -10.34 -12.64
C LEU A 645 18.46 -9.80 -12.15
N SER A 646 19.48 -10.66 -12.00
CA SER A 646 20.84 -10.24 -11.64
C SER A 646 21.50 -9.32 -12.68
N GLN A 647 21.06 -9.39 -13.94
CA GLN A 647 21.60 -8.57 -15.03
C GLN A 647 20.93 -7.20 -15.15
N ILE A 648 19.77 -6.96 -14.54
CA ILE A 648 19.02 -5.70 -14.70
C ILE A 648 19.78 -4.55 -14.02
N PRO A 649 20.29 -3.56 -14.78
CA PRO A 649 20.98 -2.42 -14.19
C PRO A 649 19.96 -1.50 -13.52
N ASN A 650 20.26 -1.07 -12.28
CA ASN A 650 19.42 -0.17 -11.46
C ASN A 650 18.13 -0.76 -10.88
N PHE A 651 17.99 -2.08 -10.69
CA PHE A 651 16.84 -2.69 -10.00
C PHE A 651 16.53 -2.05 -8.63
N HIS A 652 17.57 -1.58 -7.91
CA HIS A 652 17.48 -0.82 -6.65
C HIS A 652 16.85 0.59 -6.77
N LYS A 653 16.57 1.12 -7.98
CA LYS A 653 15.93 2.43 -8.18
C LYS A 653 14.40 2.37 -8.25
N LEU A 654 13.81 1.22 -7.96
CA LEU A 654 12.36 1.04 -7.85
C LEU A 654 11.96 1.07 -6.37
N SER A 655 11.72 2.25 -5.82
CA SER A 655 11.29 2.41 -4.41
C SER A 655 9.97 1.70 -4.11
N PHE A 656 9.11 1.53 -5.14
CA PHE A 656 7.88 0.74 -5.05
C PHE A 656 8.14 -0.73 -4.65
N LEU A 657 9.28 -1.35 -5.04
CA LEU A 657 9.59 -2.73 -4.67
C LEU A 657 9.68 -2.94 -3.15
N SER A 658 10.18 -1.96 -2.39
CA SER A 658 10.21 -2.03 -0.93
C SER A 658 8.81 -1.92 -0.30
N ILE A 659 7.88 -1.22 -0.95
CA ILE A 659 6.47 -1.14 -0.55
C ILE A 659 5.76 -2.46 -0.90
N ILE A 660 5.98 -3.02 -2.10
CA ILE A 660 5.49 -4.37 -2.45
C ILE A 660 5.99 -5.38 -1.42
N ALA A 661 7.28 -5.41 -1.13
CA ALA A 661 7.88 -6.35 -0.18
C ALA A 661 7.25 -6.26 1.22
N ALA A 662 6.99 -5.04 1.73
CA ALA A 662 6.27 -4.83 2.99
C ALA A 662 4.81 -5.35 2.94
N VAL A 663 4.08 -5.06 1.86
CA VAL A 663 2.69 -5.52 1.69
C VAL A 663 2.61 -7.03 1.57
N MET A 664 3.54 -7.65 0.83
CA MET A 664 3.61 -9.10 0.67
C MET A 664 3.93 -9.80 2.00
N SER A 665 4.85 -9.25 2.80
CA SER A 665 5.24 -9.86 4.09
C SER A 665 4.17 -9.77 5.17
N PHE A 666 3.45 -8.64 5.26
CA PHE A 666 2.26 -8.57 6.09
C PHE A 666 1.15 -9.50 5.57
N SER A 667 0.95 -9.59 4.25
CA SER A 667 -0.08 -10.47 3.65
C SER A 667 0.11 -11.94 4.06
N TYR A 668 1.25 -12.57 3.75
CA TYR A 668 1.40 -14.00 4.05
C TYR A 668 1.42 -14.29 5.56
N SER A 669 2.00 -13.40 6.38
CA SER A 669 2.03 -13.56 7.84
C SER A 669 0.62 -13.46 8.45
N SER A 670 -0.20 -12.54 7.95
CA SER A 670 -1.59 -12.37 8.40
C SER A 670 -2.47 -13.52 7.92
N ILE A 671 -2.25 -14.04 6.71
CA ILE A 671 -2.98 -15.20 6.18
C ILE A 671 -2.66 -16.46 6.98
N GLY A 672 -1.37 -16.77 7.24
CA GLY A 672 -0.99 -17.93 8.06
C GLY A 672 -1.55 -17.84 9.49
N THR A 673 -1.63 -16.63 10.06
CA THR A 673 -2.29 -16.39 11.34
C THR A 673 -3.81 -16.57 11.27
N GLY A 674 -4.46 -16.06 10.22
CA GLY A 674 -5.91 -16.14 10.03
C GLY A 674 -6.39 -17.57 9.79
N LEU A 675 -5.65 -18.35 9.00
CA LEU A 675 -5.90 -19.78 8.80
C LEU A 675 -5.72 -20.57 10.12
N ALA A 676 -4.66 -20.28 10.89
CA ALA A 676 -4.47 -20.88 12.22
C ALA A 676 -5.62 -20.54 13.19
N LEU A 677 -6.09 -19.29 13.19
CA LEU A 677 -7.24 -18.86 13.98
C LEU A 677 -8.55 -19.55 13.54
N ALA A 678 -8.76 -19.76 12.24
CA ALA A 678 -9.93 -20.43 11.69
C ALA A 678 -9.96 -21.94 12.02
N ASP A 679 -8.81 -22.62 11.91
CA ASP A 679 -8.68 -24.00 12.36
C ASP A 679 -8.97 -24.13 13.86
N LEU A 680 -8.39 -23.26 14.70
CA LEU A 680 -8.66 -23.25 16.14
C LEU A 680 -10.13 -22.97 16.46
N ALA A 681 -10.78 -22.06 15.73
CA ALA A 681 -12.20 -21.75 15.87
C ALA A 681 -13.11 -22.90 15.42
N SER A 682 -12.67 -23.77 14.49
CA SER A 682 -13.38 -25.00 14.12
C SER A 682 -13.11 -26.18 15.07
N GLY A 683 -12.31 -25.98 16.13
CA GLY A 683 -11.99 -27.00 17.13
C GLY A 683 -10.76 -27.86 16.82
N LYS A 684 -10.04 -27.57 15.72
CA LYS A 684 -8.78 -28.23 15.36
C LYS A 684 -7.63 -27.69 16.23
N VAL A 685 -7.55 -28.22 17.45
CA VAL A 685 -6.51 -27.89 18.44
C VAL A 685 -5.41 -28.94 18.43
N GLY A 686 -4.17 -28.51 18.25
CA GLY A 686 -3.00 -29.38 18.28
C GLY A 686 -2.60 -29.80 19.68
N LYS A 687 -1.93 -30.95 19.82
CA LYS A 687 -1.34 -31.41 21.09
C LYS A 687 -0.15 -30.51 21.44
N THR A 688 -0.40 -29.47 22.25
CA THR A 688 0.62 -28.55 22.76
C THR A 688 1.06 -28.91 24.18
N GLU A 689 2.26 -28.47 24.54
CA GLU A 689 2.95 -28.84 25.76
C GLU A 689 3.71 -27.65 26.33
N LEU A 690 3.78 -27.53 27.66
CA LEU A 690 4.44 -26.40 28.32
C LEU A 690 5.94 -26.32 27.97
N THR A 691 6.56 -27.47 27.72
CA THR A 691 7.99 -27.64 27.39
C THR A 691 8.25 -28.11 25.96
N GLY A 692 7.24 -28.08 25.07
CA GLY A 692 7.38 -28.49 23.66
C GLY A 692 7.47 -30.00 23.50
N THR A 693 7.95 -30.46 22.33
CA THR A 693 8.09 -31.87 21.95
C THR A 693 8.46 -32.78 23.12
N VAL A 694 7.62 -33.78 23.44
CA VAL A 694 7.84 -34.70 24.56
C VAL A 694 8.92 -35.74 24.20
N VAL A 695 9.70 -36.18 25.21
CA VAL A 695 10.65 -37.30 25.05
C VAL A 695 9.88 -38.61 25.13
N GLY A 696 10.08 -39.51 24.19
CA GLY A 696 9.32 -40.75 24.05
C GLY A 696 9.95 -41.71 23.05
N VAL A 697 9.19 -42.70 22.59
CA VAL A 697 9.69 -43.77 21.68
C VAL A 697 10.31 -43.19 20.39
N ASP A 698 9.70 -42.15 19.81
CA ASP A 698 10.12 -41.55 18.54
C ASP A 698 11.11 -40.36 18.68
N VAL A 699 11.37 -39.89 19.91
CA VAL A 699 12.19 -38.68 20.16
C VAL A 699 13.03 -38.86 21.43
N THR A 700 14.35 -39.00 21.27
CA THR A 700 15.27 -39.09 22.40
C THR A 700 15.46 -37.74 23.10
N ALA A 701 15.94 -37.76 24.35
CA ALA A 701 16.32 -36.53 25.06
C ALA A 701 17.39 -35.72 24.30
N SER A 702 18.32 -36.39 23.62
CA SER A 702 19.30 -35.78 22.71
C SER A 702 18.64 -35.12 21.49
N ASP A 703 17.66 -35.77 20.86
CA ASP A 703 16.94 -35.18 19.72
C ASP A 703 16.16 -33.93 20.13
N LYS A 704 15.49 -33.96 21.30
CA LYS A 704 14.82 -32.77 21.86
C LYS A 704 15.83 -31.63 22.07
N LEU A 705 16.99 -31.92 22.65
CA LEU A 705 18.02 -30.91 22.92
C LEU A 705 18.54 -30.26 21.64
N TRP A 706 18.91 -31.05 20.62
CA TRP A 706 19.41 -30.51 19.35
C TRP A 706 18.34 -29.74 18.57
N LYS A 707 17.09 -30.22 18.55
CA LYS A 707 15.93 -29.50 17.98
C LYS A 707 15.65 -28.17 18.70
N SER A 708 15.79 -28.14 20.03
CA SER A 708 15.64 -26.92 20.83
C SER A 708 16.72 -25.87 20.51
N PHE A 709 17.98 -26.29 20.35
CA PHE A 709 19.04 -25.37 19.92
C PHE A 709 18.87 -24.91 18.47
N GLN A 710 18.45 -25.80 17.56
CA GLN A 710 18.10 -25.42 16.19
C GLN A 710 16.96 -24.37 16.15
N ALA A 711 15.92 -24.55 16.97
CA ALA A 711 14.82 -23.58 17.13
C ALA A 711 15.29 -22.22 17.66
N ALA A 712 16.28 -22.19 18.58
CA ALA A 712 16.94 -20.94 18.98
C ALA A 712 17.66 -20.25 17.80
N GLY A 713 18.23 -21.03 16.88
CA GLY A 713 18.78 -20.53 15.61
C GLY A 713 17.72 -19.93 14.67
N ASN A 714 16.55 -20.55 14.55
CA ASN A 714 15.43 -20.03 13.76
C ASN A 714 14.90 -18.69 14.31
N ILE A 715 14.80 -18.58 15.64
CA ILE A 715 14.46 -17.34 16.34
C ILE A 715 15.55 -16.28 16.10
N ALA A 716 16.83 -16.65 16.16
CA ALA A 716 17.95 -15.76 15.85
C ALA A 716 17.92 -15.23 14.41
N PHE A 717 17.62 -16.10 13.44
CA PHE A 717 17.47 -15.75 12.01
C PHE A 717 16.37 -14.70 11.82
N SER A 718 15.24 -14.88 12.51
CA SER A 718 14.08 -13.99 12.40
C SER A 718 14.35 -12.56 12.90
N TYR A 719 15.44 -12.31 13.63
CA TYR A 719 15.86 -10.97 14.06
C TYR A 719 17.15 -10.46 13.38
N ALA A 720 17.65 -11.13 12.34
CA ALA A 720 18.97 -10.86 11.74
C ALA A 720 19.10 -9.55 10.93
N TYR A 721 18.11 -8.66 10.92
CA TYR A 721 18.13 -7.42 10.13
C TYR A 721 19.30 -6.47 10.46
N SER A 722 19.93 -6.61 11.63
CA SER A 722 21.09 -5.80 12.03
C SER A 722 22.26 -5.89 11.04
N VAL A 723 22.35 -6.99 10.27
CA VAL A 723 23.34 -7.24 9.20
C VAL A 723 23.29 -6.20 8.07
N VAL A 724 22.15 -5.53 7.90
CA VAL A 724 21.91 -4.48 6.88
C VAL A 724 21.44 -3.16 7.49
N LEU A 725 21.50 -2.98 8.81
CA LEU A 725 20.95 -1.79 9.49
C LEU A 725 21.67 -0.50 9.07
N VAL A 726 22.99 -0.54 8.92
CA VAL A 726 23.79 0.62 8.48
C VAL A 726 23.44 0.97 7.03
N GLU A 727 23.26 -0.03 6.18
CA GLU A 727 22.87 0.09 4.78
C GLU A 727 21.42 0.57 4.61
N ILE A 728 20.51 0.29 5.57
CA ILE A 728 19.17 0.90 5.68
C ILE A 728 19.28 2.35 6.17
N GLN A 729 20.11 2.65 7.17
CA GLN A 729 20.32 4.01 7.68
C GLN A 729 20.97 4.94 6.64
N ALA A 730 21.87 4.40 5.81
CA ALA A 730 22.41 5.01 4.59
C ALA A 730 21.48 4.90 3.37
N CYS A 731 20.40 4.13 3.47
CA CYS A 731 19.46 3.75 2.41
C CYS A 731 20.12 3.48 1.05
N ILE A 732 21.09 2.55 1.02
CA ILE A 732 21.71 2.07 -0.22
C ILE A 732 20.69 1.39 -1.16
N PHE A 733 19.61 0.86 -0.58
CA PHE A 733 18.67 -0.04 -1.27
C PHE A 733 17.51 0.65 -2.02
N SER A 734 17.32 1.97 -1.90
CA SER A 734 16.20 2.68 -2.55
C SER A 734 16.66 3.99 -3.22
N THR A 735 15.71 4.70 -3.81
CA THR A 735 15.94 6.01 -4.44
C THR A 735 16.23 7.11 -3.41
N ARG A 736 16.91 8.15 -3.89
CA ARG A 736 17.15 9.50 -3.33
C ARG A 736 16.16 10.01 -2.28
N ASN A 737 14.86 9.70 -2.43
CA ASN A 737 13.80 10.23 -1.58
C ASN A 737 13.69 9.52 -0.22
N ASP A 738 14.16 8.27 -0.10
CA ASP A 738 13.94 7.43 1.09
C ASP A 738 15.09 7.46 2.10
N THR A 739 16.27 7.96 1.73
CA THR A 739 17.42 8.10 2.63
C THR A 739 17.13 9.08 3.74
N LEU A 740 17.45 8.74 4.99
CA LEU A 740 17.19 9.58 6.16
C LEU A 740 17.74 11.00 5.99
N SER A 741 16.87 11.98 6.20
CA SER A 741 17.25 13.40 6.17
C SER A 741 18.19 13.74 7.32
N SER A 742 19.10 14.69 7.11
CA SER A 742 20.08 15.18 8.08
C SER A 742 19.46 15.84 9.33
N SER A 743 18.17 16.19 9.29
CA SER A 743 17.45 16.78 10.43
C SER A 743 16.02 16.23 10.55
N PRO A 744 15.60 15.73 11.73
CA PRO A 744 16.40 15.54 12.95
C PRO A 744 17.46 14.43 12.79
N PRO A 745 18.53 14.40 13.62
CA PRO A 745 19.69 13.52 13.44
C PRO A 745 19.36 12.05 13.18
N GLU A 746 20.08 11.43 12.25
CA GLU A 746 19.69 10.14 11.64
C GLU A 746 19.69 9.02 12.68
N ASN A 747 20.62 9.05 13.64
CA ASN A 747 20.66 8.10 14.75
C ASN A 747 19.42 8.19 15.66
N ILE A 748 18.85 9.39 15.87
CA ILE A 748 17.63 9.58 16.67
C ILE A 748 16.41 9.02 15.91
N VAL A 749 16.33 9.25 14.60
CA VAL A 749 15.26 8.68 13.76
C VAL A 749 15.40 7.16 13.69
N MET A 750 16.60 6.65 13.41
CA MET A 750 16.87 5.22 13.27
C MET A 750 16.64 4.46 14.60
N LYS A 751 17.01 5.04 15.75
CA LYS A 751 16.68 4.45 17.07
C LYS A 751 15.18 4.31 17.31
N LYS A 752 14.38 5.30 16.88
CA LYS A 752 12.91 5.23 16.95
C LYS A 752 12.37 4.20 15.96
N ALA A 753 12.90 4.16 14.74
CA ALA A 753 12.53 3.19 13.70
C ALA A 753 12.85 1.75 14.13
N SER A 754 13.99 1.49 14.79
CA SER A 754 14.33 0.19 15.35
C SER A 754 13.35 -0.26 16.42
N ILE A 755 12.96 0.63 17.35
CA ILE A 755 11.96 0.30 18.38
C ILE A 755 10.62 -0.03 17.73
N VAL A 756 10.11 0.85 16.86
CA VAL A 756 8.81 0.61 16.17
C VAL A 756 8.85 -0.66 15.35
N GLY A 757 9.85 -0.83 14.49
CA GLY A 757 9.93 -1.96 13.56
C GLY A 757 10.14 -3.30 14.27
N VAL A 758 11.04 -3.39 15.25
CA VAL A 758 11.27 -4.63 15.99
C VAL A 758 10.09 -4.94 16.91
N SER A 759 9.50 -3.97 17.61
CA SER A 759 8.33 -4.25 18.46
C SER A 759 7.10 -4.68 17.65
N THR A 760 6.84 -4.05 16.49
CA THR A 760 5.77 -4.49 15.58
C THR A 760 6.03 -5.90 15.07
N ALA A 761 7.25 -6.20 14.60
CA ALA A 761 7.59 -7.53 14.13
C ALA A 761 7.52 -8.59 15.24
N THR A 762 8.01 -8.30 16.45
CA THR A 762 7.90 -9.20 17.62
C THR A 762 6.45 -9.52 17.96
N ALA A 763 5.54 -8.55 17.88
CA ALA A 763 4.11 -8.80 18.09
C ALA A 763 3.53 -9.76 17.03
N PHE A 764 3.84 -9.54 15.75
CA PHE A 764 3.46 -10.45 14.66
C PHE A 764 4.12 -11.83 14.79
N TYR A 765 5.36 -11.91 15.26
CA TYR A 765 6.09 -13.16 15.47
C TYR A 765 5.48 -14.01 16.56
N ILE A 766 5.20 -13.42 17.73
CA ILE A 766 4.50 -14.11 18.82
C ILE A 766 3.12 -14.57 18.32
N LEU A 767 2.39 -13.71 17.60
CA LEU A 767 1.08 -14.06 17.05
C LEU A 767 1.15 -15.25 16.07
N CYS A 768 1.97 -15.18 15.02
CA CYS A 768 2.11 -16.26 14.02
C CYS A 768 2.57 -17.58 14.68
N ALA A 769 3.55 -17.50 15.59
CA ALA A 769 4.16 -18.67 16.20
C ALA A 769 3.25 -19.34 17.24
N CYS A 770 2.59 -18.56 18.09
CA CYS A 770 1.65 -19.06 19.09
C CYS A 770 0.39 -19.64 18.44
N MET A 771 -0.17 -18.98 17.41
CA MET A 771 -1.35 -19.48 16.70
C MET A 771 -1.01 -20.75 15.90
N GLY A 772 0.11 -20.76 15.19
CA GLY A 772 0.58 -21.97 14.50
C GLY A 772 0.86 -23.13 15.46
N TYR A 773 1.46 -22.87 16.63
CA TYR A 773 1.69 -23.92 17.64
C TYR A 773 0.39 -24.42 18.27
N ALA A 774 -0.54 -23.54 18.62
CA ALA A 774 -1.87 -23.95 19.12
C ALA A 774 -2.63 -24.82 18.10
N THR A 775 -2.52 -24.50 16.80
CA THR A 775 -3.21 -25.25 15.73
C THR A 775 -2.60 -26.63 15.50
N PHE A 776 -1.27 -26.73 15.44
CA PHE A 776 -0.58 -27.94 14.97
C PHE A 776 0.15 -28.73 16.06
N GLY A 777 0.30 -28.16 17.25
CA GLY A 777 0.95 -28.82 18.39
C GLY A 777 2.41 -29.18 18.12
N SER A 778 2.85 -30.30 18.68
CA SER A 778 4.19 -30.87 18.44
C SER A 778 4.49 -31.20 16.97
N GLN A 779 3.49 -31.22 16.09
CA GLN A 779 3.62 -31.48 14.65
C GLN A 779 3.57 -30.19 13.80
N ALA A 780 3.85 -29.02 14.38
CA ALA A 780 3.89 -27.76 13.62
C ALA A 780 4.81 -27.85 12.38
N PRO A 781 4.31 -27.46 11.19
CA PRO A 781 5.03 -27.63 9.92
C PRO A 781 6.30 -26.78 9.89
N GLY A 782 7.27 -27.21 9.08
CA GLY A 782 8.58 -26.54 9.04
C GLY A 782 8.48 -25.08 8.61
N ASP A 783 7.60 -24.80 7.65
CA ASP A 783 7.12 -23.48 7.24
C ASP A 783 5.59 -23.45 7.45
N LEU A 784 5.11 -22.46 8.21
CA LEU A 784 3.71 -22.27 8.64
C LEU A 784 2.66 -22.39 7.50
N LEU A 785 3.01 -22.07 6.26
CA LEU A 785 2.10 -22.06 5.11
C LEU A 785 2.23 -23.31 4.21
N THR A 786 2.82 -24.39 4.76
CA THR A 786 3.24 -25.58 4.00
C THR A 786 2.97 -26.88 4.78
N ASP A 787 3.48 -28.01 4.29
CA ASP A 787 3.36 -29.36 4.87
C ASP A 787 1.95 -29.75 5.35
N PHE A 788 0.94 -29.30 4.59
CA PHE A 788 -0.46 -29.71 4.70
C PHE A 788 -1.15 -29.34 6.03
N GLY A 789 -0.65 -28.32 6.74
CA GLY A 789 -1.36 -27.77 7.90
C GLY A 789 -2.76 -27.23 7.54
N PHE A 790 -2.83 -26.48 6.43
CA PHE A 790 -4.06 -25.94 5.86
C PHE A 790 -4.37 -26.60 4.51
N TYR A 791 -5.66 -26.78 4.21
CA TYR A 791 -6.14 -27.35 2.95
C TYR A 791 -7.10 -26.41 2.21
N GLU A 792 -7.94 -25.69 2.95
CA GLU A 792 -8.93 -24.76 2.40
C GLU A 792 -8.88 -23.39 3.11
N PRO A 793 -9.27 -22.30 2.42
CA PRO A 793 -9.47 -22.23 0.98
C PRO A 793 -8.15 -22.25 0.20
N TYR A 794 -8.00 -23.18 -0.75
CA TYR A 794 -6.75 -23.42 -1.47
C TYR A 794 -6.21 -22.16 -2.18
N TRP A 795 -7.08 -21.34 -2.77
CA TRP A 795 -6.70 -20.10 -3.45
C TRP A 795 -6.01 -19.07 -2.52
N LEU A 796 -6.29 -19.13 -1.21
CA LEU A 796 -5.71 -18.24 -0.19
C LEU A 796 -4.32 -18.73 0.24
N ILE A 797 -4.14 -20.05 0.32
CA ILE A 797 -2.84 -20.71 0.52
C ILE A 797 -1.92 -20.41 -0.68
N ASP A 798 -2.47 -20.49 -1.89
CA ASP A 798 -1.82 -20.11 -3.15
C ASP A 798 -1.41 -18.63 -3.16
N PHE A 799 -2.31 -17.74 -2.76
CA PHE A 799 -2.00 -16.31 -2.67
C PHE A 799 -0.87 -16.04 -1.66
N ALA A 800 -0.93 -16.62 -0.46
CA ALA A 800 0.10 -16.44 0.56
C ALA A 800 1.48 -16.97 0.08
N ASN A 801 1.51 -18.15 -0.56
CA ASN A 801 2.74 -18.70 -1.13
C ASN A 801 3.24 -17.89 -2.33
N ALA A 802 2.36 -17.30 -3.14
CA ALA A 802 2.75 -16.35 -4.19
C ALA A 802 3.32 -15.04 -3.60
N CYS A 803 2.77 -14.53 -2.49
CA CYS A 803 3.34 -13.39 -1.77
C CYS A 803 4.75 -13.70 -1.24
N ILE A 804 4.99 -14.89 -0.68
CA ILE A 804 6.33 -15.32 -0.27
C ILE A 804 7.27 -15.33 -1.50
N ALA A 805 6.87 -15.99 -2.59
CA ALA A 805 7.70 -16.07 -3.80
C ALA A 805 8.05 -14.68 -4.36
N VAL A 806 7.07 -13.77 -4.50
CA VAL A 806 7.29 -12.40 -4.99
C VAL A 806 8.17 -11.60 -4.02
N HIS A 807 7.93 -11.70 -2.71
CA HIS A 807 8.76 -11.04 -1.70
C HIS A 807 10.22 -11.49 -1.80
N LEU A 808 10.46 -12.80 -1.84
CA LEU A 808 11.81 -13.36 -1.89
C LEU A 808 12.52 -13.13 -3.22
N ILE A 809 11.79 -13.07 -4.34
CA ILE A 809 12.36 -12.65 -5.63
C ILE A 809 12.97 -11.24 -5.51
N GLY A 810 12.21 -10.29 -4.96
CA GLY A 810 12.67 -8.92 -4.73
C GLY A 810 13.78 -8.82 -3.68
N ALA A 811 13.59 -9.44 -2.51
CA ALA A 811 14.52 -9.34 -1.38
C ALA A 811 15.90 -9.94 -1.69
N TYR A 812 15.94 -11.09 -2.38
CA TYR A 812 17.18 -11.71 -2.87
C TYR A 812 18.01 -10.71 -3.68
N GLN A 813 17.39 -10.07 -4.68
CA GLN A 813 18.07 -9.27 -5.69
C GLN A 813 18.22 -7.78 -5.34
N GLN A 814 17.40 -7.24 -4.43
CA GLN A 814 17.52 -5.85 -3.97
C GLN A 814 18.39 -5.74 -2.71
N VAL A 815 18.21 -6.63 -1.72
CA VAL A 815 18.79 -6.47 -0.38
C VAL A 815 20.03 -7.36 -0.17
N ILE A 816 19.98 -8.63 -0.58
CA ILE A 816 20.98 -9.62 -0.17
C ILE A 816 22.14 -9.80 -1.17
N ALA A 817 21.86 -9.92 -2.47
CA ALA A 817 22.89 -10.20 -3.48
C ALA A 817 23.71 -8.96 -3.88
N GLN A 818 23.11 -7.76 -3.87
CA GLN A 818 23.75 -6.52 -4.33
C GLN A 818 25.02 -6.14 -3.54
N PRO A 819 25.07 -6.22 -2.19
CA PRO A 819 26.30 -5.97 -1.44
C PRO A 819 27.47 -6.90 -1.83
N ILE A 820 27.18 -8.16 -2.20
CA ILE A 820 28.19 -9.13 -2.67
C ILE A 820 28.67 -8.76 -4.07
N PHE A 821 27.75 -8.49 -5.00
CA PHE A 821 28.07 -8.05 -6.35
C PHE A 821 28.92 -6.77 -6.36
N GLN A 822 28.48 -5.74 -5.63
CA GLN A 822 29.21 -4.47 -5.52
C GLN A 822 30.60 -4.64 -4.89
N PHE A 823 30.75 -5.49 -3.87
CA PHE A 823 32.05 -5.76 -3.25
C PHE A 823 33.04 -6.38 -4.24
N VAL A 824 32.65 -7.43 -4.95
CA VAL A 824 33.53 -8.13 -5.89
C VAL A 824 33.82 -7.25 -7.12
N GLU A 825 32.79 -6.64 -7.72
CA GLU A 825 32.94 -5.74 -8.87
C GLU A 825 33.89 -4.56 -8.56
N LYS A 826 33.71 -3.90 -7.40
CA LYS A 826 34.58 -2.79 -6.95
C LYS A 826 36.00 -3.24 -6.66
N LYS A 827 36.21 -4.49 -6.24
CA LYS A 827 37.55 -5.07 -6.01
C LYS A 827 38.25 -5.42 -7.33
N CYS A 828 37.55 -6.07 -8.26
CA CYS A 828 38.07 -6.41 -9.59
C CYS A 828 38.38 -5.16 -10.43
N ASN A 829 37.48 -4.16 -10.45
CA ASN A 829 37.72 -2.88 -11.13
C ASN A 829 38.96 -2.13 -10.61
N LYS A 830 39.33 -2.31 -9.33
CA LYS A 830 40.54 -1.74 -8.74
C LYS A 830 41.81 -2.55 -8.99
N ALA A 831 41.69 -3.87 -9.11
CA ALA A 831 42.83 -4.76 -9.32
C ALA A 831 43.25 -4.84 -10.81
N TRP A 832 42.31 -4.66 -11.74
CA TRP A 832 42.55 -4.77 -13.18
C TRP A 832 41.84 -3.65 -13.98
N PRO A 833 42.20 -2.37 -13.77
CA PRO A 833 41.53 -1.23 -14.41
C PRO A 833 41.63 -1.24 -15.95
N GLU A 834 42.73 -1.78 -16.49
CA GLU A 834 43.00 -1.86 -17.93
C GLU A 834 42.28 -3.04 -18.63
N SER A 835 41.65 -3.95 -17.87
CA SER A 835 41.03 -5.14 -18.44
C SER A 835 39.71 -4.82 -19.13
N ASN A 836 39.72 -4.84 -20.47
CA ASN A 836 38.54 -4.68 -21.33
C ASN A 836 37.37 -5.63 -20.97
N PHE A 837 37.63 -6.81 -20.38
CA PHE A 837 36.58 -7.71 -19.91
C PHE A 837 35.84 -7.18 -18.66
N ILE A 838 36.58 -6.46 -17.80
CA ILE A 838 36.15 -5.98 -16.49
C ILE A 838 35.56 -4.57 -16.58
N THR A 839 36.20 -3.64 -17.29
CA THR A 839 35.80 -2.21 -17.27
C THR A 839 34.93 -1.76 -18.45
N LYS A 840 34.95 -2.45 -19.60
CA LYS A 840 34.21 -2.01 -20.80
C LYS A 840 32.71 -2.30 -20.71
N GLU A 841 31.88 -1.30 -21.02
CA GLU A 841 30.45 -1.46 -21.24
C GLU A 841 30.14 -1.59 -22.74
N HIS A 842 29.26 -2.53 -23.08
CA HIS A 842 28.79 -2.78 -24.45
C HIS A 842 27.28 -2.51 -24.50
N SER A 843 26.83 -1.65 -25.41
CA SER A 843 25.42 -1.34 -25.60
C SER A 843 24.75 -2.40 -26.48
N MET A 844 23.74 -3.10 -25.94
CA MET A 844 22.89 -4.03 -26.69
C MET A 844 21.44 -3.56 -26.65
N ASN A 845 20.75 -3.62 -27.79
CA ASN A 845 19.33 -3.28 -27.87
C ASN A 845 18.50 -4.55 -27.75
N ILE A 846 17.89 -4.77 -26.59
CA ILE A 846 17.12 -5.98 -26.29
C ILE A 846 15.64 -5.68 -26.58
N PRO A 847 14.92 -6.51 -27.36
CA PRO A 847 13.47 -6.40 -27.50
C PRO A 847 12.79 -6.37 -26.12
N LEU A 848 11.73 -5.58 -25.96
CA LEU A 848 10.98 -5.40 -24.71
C LEU A 848 11.73 -4.69 -23.55
N LEU A 849 13.07 -4.58 -23.56
CA LEU A 849 13.88 -3.89 -22.54
C LEU A 849 14.69 -2.67 -23.03
N GLY A 850 14.81 -2.47 -24.34
CA GLY A 850 15.48 -1.30 -24.95
C GLY A 850 17.02 -1.36 -24.89
N LYS A 851 17.65 -0.18 -24.88
CA LYS A 851 19.12 -0.02 -24.90
C LYS A 851 19.74 -0.35 -23.53
N CYS A 852 20.09 -1.61 -23.32
CA CYS A 852 20.83 -2.07 -22.14
C CYS A 852 22.34 -1.85 -22.30
N ARG A 853 23.05 -1.62 -21.19
CA ARG A 853 24.52 -1.63 -21.13
C ARG A 853 24.99 -2.86 -20.37
N ILE A 854 25.65 -3.76 -21.08
CA ILE A 854 26.13 -5.04 -20.55
C ILE A 854 27.65 -4.99 -20.42
N ASN A 855 28.16 -5.59 -19.37
CA ASN A 855 29.59 -5.73 -19.09
C ASN A 855 29.88 -7.21 -18.85
N PHE A 856 30.85 -7.77 -19.56
CA PHE A 856 31.02 -9.22 -19.62
C PHE A 856 31.46 -9.82 -18.28
N PHE A 857 32.33 -9.14 -17.53
CA PHE A 857 32.65 -9.54 -16.16
C PHE A 857 31.40 -9.60 -15.26
N ARG A 858 30.57 -8.53 -15.24
CA ARG A 858 29.32 -8.52 -14.48
C ARG A 858 28.38 -9.66 -14.87
N LEU A 859 28.20 -9.89 -16.17
CA LEU A 859 27.35 -10.98 -16.69
C LEU A 859 27.83 -12.36 -16.22
N VAL A 860 29.12 -12.67 -16.41
CA VAL A 860 29.71 -13.96 -16.04
C VAL A 860 29.73 -14.15 -14.51
N TRP A 861 30.25 -13.18 -13.74
CA TRP A 861 30.36 -13.29 -12.29
C TRP A 861 29.00 -13.47 -11.60
N ARG A 862 28.00 -12.65 -11.95
CA ARG A 862 26.67 -12.72 -11.33
C ARG A 862 25.97 -14.05 -11.64
N THR A 863 26.11 -14.53 -12.87
CA THR A 863 25.56 -15.83 -13.29
C THR A 863 26.21 -16.97 -12.51
N ILE A 864 27.55 -17.00 -12.41
CA ILE A 864 28.29 -18.00 -11.61
C ILE A 864 27.85 -17.97 -10.13
N TYR A 865 27.68 -16.78 -9.55
CA TYR A 865 27.24 -16.63 -8.16
C TYR A 865 25.83 -17.19 -7.92
N VAL A 866 24.86 -16.90 -8.80
CA VAL A 866 23.48 -17.41 -8.66
C VAL A 866 23.42 -18.93 -8.91
N ILE A 867 24.21 -19.46 -9.85
CA ILE A 867 24.35 -20.91 -10.03
C ILE A 867 24.91 -21.54 -8.75
N PHE A 868 25.97 -20.97 -8.16
CA PHE A 868 26.58 -21.46 -6.93
C PHE A 868 25.59 -21.49 -5.76
N SER A 869 24.89 -20.39 -5.44
CA SER A 869 23.92 -20.35 -4.35
C SER A 869 22.77 -21.35 -4.57
N THR A 870 22.30 -21.48 -5.81
CA THR A 870 21.24 -22.43 -6.19
C THR A 870 21.68 -23.89 -6.02
N VAL A 871 22.91 -24.24 -6.43
CA VAL A 871 23.47 -25.59 -6.25
C VAL A 871 23.64 -25.93 -4.77
N ILE A 872 24.11 -25.00 -3.93
CA ILE A 872 24.20 -25.25 -2.47
C ILE A 872 22.80 -25.45 -1.86
N ALA A 873 21.79 -24.70 -2.32
CA ALA A 873 20.39 -24.89 -1.91
C ALA A 873 19.84 -26.29 -2.25
N MET A 874 20.21 -26.82 -3.42
CA MET A 874 19.85 -28.17 -3.87
C MET A 874 20.58 -29.28 -3.07
N ILE A 875 21.83 -29.04 -2.65
CA ILE A 875 22.59 -29.99 -1.83
C ILE A 875 22.02 -30.07 -0.40
N PHE A 876 21.57 -28.93 0.16
CA PHE A 876 21.03 -28.85 1.52
C PHE A 876 19.59 -28.28 1.55
N PRO A 877 18.58 -28.99 1.03
CA PRO A 877 17.20 -28.52 0.91
C PRO A 877 16.42 -28.55 2.24
N PHE A 878 17.07 -28.24 3.36
CA PHE A 878 16.59 -28.48 4.72
C PHE A 878 16.23 -27.16 5.42
N PHE A 879 15.05 -26.62 5.11
CA PHE A 879 14.55 -25.29 5.54
C PHE A 879 15.01 -24.87 6.96
N ASN A 880 14.50 -25.53 8.02
CA ASN A 880 14.81 -25.18 9.40
C ASN A 880 16.29 -25.38 9.78
N ALA A 881 17.01 -26.29 9.14
CA ALA A 881 18.42 -26.54 9.48
C ALA A 881 19.36 -25.52 8.82
N VAL A 882 18.99 -25.05 7.62
CA VAL A 882 19.68 -23.96 6.93
C VAL A 882 19.37 -22.61 7.60
N LEU A 883 18.09 -22.27 7.83
CA LEU A 883 17.74 -21.01 8.50
C LEU A 883 18.32 -20.92 9.92
N GLY A 884 18.23 -22.00 10.70
CA GLY A 884 18.81 -22.07 12.05
C GLY A 884 20.32 -21.81 12.06
N LEU A 885 21.06 -22.38 11.10
CA LEU A 885 22.51 -22.17 10.97
C LEU A 885 22.84 -20.73 10.55
N ILE A 886 22.09 -20.15 9.59
CA ILE A 886 22.30 -18.76 9.16
C ILE A 886 22.04 -17.79 10.32
N GLY A 887 20.95 -17.99 11.07
CA GLY A 887 20.63 -17.20 12.25
C GLY A 887 21.71 -17.28 13.32
N ALA A 888 22.14 -18.49 13.66
CA ALA A 888 23.20 -18.74 14.63
C ALA A 888 24.53 -18.04 14.24
N VAL A 889 24.93 -18.13 12.96
CA VAL A 889 26.18 -17.55 12.44
C VAL A 889 26.09 -16.03 12.29
N ALA A 890 24.94 -15.47 11.93
CA ALA A 890 24.77 -14.02 11.80
C ALA A 890 24.66 -13.31 13.16
N PHE A 891 23.90 -13.90 14.09
CA PHE A 891 23.46 -13.21 15.31
C PHE A 891 24.61 -12.79 16.23
N TRP A 892 25.45 -13.71 16.70
CA TRP A 892 26.53 -13.32 17.60
C TRP A 892 27.48 -12.27 17.02
N PRO A 893 28.10 -12.43 15.84
CA PRO A 893 29.06 -11.46 15.34
C PRO A 893 28.39 -10.12 14.98
N LEU A 894 27.29 -10.15 14.21
CA LEU A 894 26.76 -8.96 13.52
C LEU A 894 25.58 -8.30 14.27
N THR A 895 24.88 -9.03 15.14
CA THR A 895 23.83 -8.48 16.00
C THR A 895 24.34 -8.13 17.38
N VAL A 896 25.38 -8.79 17.91
CA VAL A 896 25.83 -8.57 19.31
C VAL A 896 27.27 -8.09 19.44
N TYR A 897 28.25 -8.84 18.94
CA TYR A 897 29.68 -8.57 19.15
C TYR A 897 30.11 -7.22 18.56
N PHE A 898 29.98 -7.02 17.25
CA PHE A 898 30.44 -5.78 16.62
C PHE A 898 29.72 -4.53 17.14
N PRO A 899 28.37 -4.49 17.31
CA PRO A 899 27.70 -3.31 17.86
C PRO A 899 28.16 -2.96 19.28
N VAL A 900 28.38 -3.96 20.15
CA VAL A 900 28.86 -3.74 21.52
C VAL A 900 30.32 -3.28 21.54
N GLU A 901 31.20 -3.89 20.74
CA GLU A 901 32.60 -3.47 20.64
C GLU A 901 32.72 -2.04 20.10
N MET A 902 31.94 -1.68 19.08
CA MET A 902 31.91 -0.31 18.53
C MET A 902 31.36 0.69 19.54
N HIS A 903 30.35 0.33 20.34
CA HIS A 903 29.84 1.19 21.40
C HIS A 903 30.87 1.42 22.54
N ILE A 904 31.59 0.37 22.95
CA ILE A 904 32.68 0.47 23.93
C ILE A 904 33.79 1.40 23.42
N SER A 905 34.14 1.30 22.13
CA SER A 905 35.09 2.19 21.44
C SER A 905 34.57 3.64 21.41
N GLN A 906 33.39 3.86 20.84
CA GLN A 906 32.76 5.18 20.69
C GLN A 906 32.63 5.94 22.02
N LYS A 907 32.12 5.27 23.07
CA LYS A 907 31.91 5.88 24.39
C LYS A 907 33.15 5.81 25.29
N LYS A 908 34.30 5.34 24.76
CA LYS A 908 35.59 5.20 25.46
C LYS A 908 35.44 4.54 26.85
N ILE A 909 34.63 3.48 26.93
CA ILE A 909 34.24 2.87 28.21
C ILE A 909 35.45 2.20 28.87
N LYS A 910 35.85 2.67 30.06
CA LYS A 910 36.94 2.09 30.83
C LYS A 910 36.69 0.60 31.11
N LYS A 911 37.72 -0.23 30.87
CA LYS A 911 37.74 -1.67 31.20
C LYS A 911 37.39 -1.88 32.69
N TYR A 912 36.81 -3.05 33.00
CA TYR A 912 36.42 -3.46 34.36
C TYR A 912 35.37 -2.58 35.08
N THR A 913 34.82 -1.55 34.43
CA THR A 913 33.61 -0.88 34.95
C THR A 913 32.40 -1.81 34.87
N MET A 914 31.42 -1.68 35.77
CA MET A 914 30.20 -2.51 35.76
C MET A 914 29.47 -2.50 34.40
N ARG A 915 29.47 -1.36 33.70
CA ARG A 915 28.93 -1.26 32.33
C ARG A 915 29.74 -2.09 31.33
N TRP A 916 31.07 -2.04 31.38
CA TRP A 916 31.94 -2.86 30.53
C TRP A 916 31.76 -4.36 30.82
N ILE A 917 31.68 -4.75 32.09
CA ILE A 917 31.46 -6.14 32.51
C ILE A 917 30.10 -6.66 32.01
N GLY A 918 29.01 -5.91 32.22
CA GLY A 918 27.69 -6.29 31.74
C GLY A 918 27.61 -6.42 30.21
N LEU A 919 28.25 -5.51 29.47
CA LEU A 919 28.34 -5.60 28.01
C LEU A 919 29.15 -6.83 27.53
N LYS A 920 30.24 -7.17 28.22
CA LYS A 920 31.02 -8.38 27.90
C LYS A 920 30.28 -9.67 28.28
N LEU A 921 29.52 -9.66 29.37
CA LEU A 921 28.68 -10.78 29.77
C LEU A 921 27.56 -11.04 28.74
N LEU A 922 26.90 -9.99 28.25
CA LEU A 922 25.92 -10.09 27.15
C LEU A 922 26.55 -10.74 25.89
N VAL A 923 27.73 -10.26 25.48
CA VAL A 923 28.47 -10.83 24.33
C VAL A 923 28.84 -12.30 24.55
N LEU A 924 29.16 -12.72 25.78
CA LEU A 924 29.49 -14.10 26.12
C LEU A 924 28.25 -15.02 26.14
N VAL A 925 27.14 -14.58 26.75
CA VAL A 925 25.88 -15.34 26.78
C VAL A 925 25.35 -15.55 25.36
N CYS A 926 25.34 -14.50 24.54
CA CYS A 926 24.94 -14.63 23.13
C CYS A 926 25.91 -15.48 22.31
N LEU A 927 27.20 -15.56 22.65
CA LEU A 927 28.15 -16.47 21.99
C LEU A 927 27.76 -17.92 22.25
N ILE A 928 27.50 -18.27 23.51
CA ILE A 928 27.12 -19.62 23.92
C ILE A 928 25.82 -20.04 23.22
N VAL A 929 24.80 -19.16 23.20
CA VAL A 929 23.54 -19.42 22.49
C VAL A 929 23.75 -19.62 20.98
N SER A 930 24.53 -18.76 20.32
CA SER A 930 24.85 -18.93 18.88
C SER A 930 25.63 -20.21 18.59
N LEU A 931 26.61 -20.59 19.43
CA LEU A 931 27.39 -21.82 19.24
C LEU A 931 26.52 -23.07 19.38
N LEU A 932 25.68 -23.13 20.43
CA LEU A 932 24.73 -24.23 20.62
C LEU A 932 23.74 -24.31 19.47
N ALA A 933 23.18 -23.17 19.02
CA ALA A 933 22.26 -23.11 17.89
C ALA A 933 22.89 -23.54 16.57
N ALA A 934 24.16 -23.19 16.32
CA ALA A 934 24.90 -23.64 15.15
C ALA A 934 25.11 -25.16 15.18
N VAL A 935 25.52 -25.72 16.33
CA VAL A 935 25.70 -27.17 16.51
C VAL A 935 24.37 -27.92 16.33
N GLY A 936 23.28 -27.48 16.97
CA GLY A 936 21.95 -28.07 16.78
C GLY A 936 21.49 -28.06 15.33
N SER A 937 21.74 -26.96 14.61
CA SER A 937 21.42 -26.84 13.18
C SER A 937 22.27 -27.76 12.29
N ILE A 938 23.57 -27.91 12.60
CA ILE A 938 24.47 -28.86 11.91
C ILE A 938 24.05 -30.31 12.17
N VAL A 939 23.68 -30.66 13.40
CA VAL A 939 23.09 -31.98 13.72
C VAL A 939 21.78 -32.21 12.96
N GLY A 940 20.94 -31.17 12.82
CA GLY A 940 19.74 -31.19 11.98
C GLY A 940 20.04 -31.49 10.51
N LEU A 941 21.05 -30.84 9.91
CA LEU A 941 21.51 -31.13 8.53
C LEU A 941 21.99 -32.59 8.38
N ILE A 942 22.84 -33.05 9.31
CA ILE A 942 23.43 -34.41 9.28
C ILE A 942 22.35 -35.48 9.44
N SER A 943 21.40 -35.28 10.37
CA SER A 943 20.29 -36.21 10.62
C SER A 943 19.35 -36.30 9.42
N SER A 944 18.92 -35.15 8.88
CA SER A 944 18.02 -35.09 7.72
C SER A 944 18.66 -35.66 6.44
N GLY A 945 19.96 -35.42 6.24
CA GLY A 945 20.74 -36.04 5.16
C GLY A 945 20.85 -37.56 5.33
N SER A 946 21.19 -38.02 6.53
CA SER A 946 21.30 -39.46 6.86
C SER A 946 19.99 -40.21 6.67
N TYR A 947 18.86 -39.61 7.08
CA TYR A 947 17.53 -40.16 6.86
C TYR A 947 17.22 -40.32 5.36
N ASN A 948 17.48 -39.30 4.54
CA ASN A 948 17.27 -39.37 3.09
C ASN A 948 18.16 -40.42 2.40
N ILE A 949 19.41 -40.59 2.87
CA ILE A 949 20.32 -41.65 2.34
C ILE A 949 19.81 -43.04 2.73
N ARG A 950 19.38 -43.26 3.98
CA ARG A 950 18.77 -44.53 4.42
C ARG A 950 17.48 -44.83 3.67
N ARG A 951 16.59 -43.85 3.51
CA ARG A 951 15.32 -43.99 2.76
C ARG A 951 15.58 -44.37 1.29
N LYS A 952 16.56 -43.74 0.63
CA LYS A 952 16.98 -44.14 -0.73
C LYS A 952 17.53 -45.57 -0.77
N LYS A 953 18.46 -45.93 0.11
CA LYS A 953 19.01 -47.31 0.17
C LYS A 953 17.92 -48.37 0.41
N ASN A 954 17.01 -48.13 1.35
CA ASN A 954 15.92 -49.06 1.64
C ASN A 954 14.95 -49.19 0.45
N MET A 955 14.71 -48.11 -0.31
CA MET A 955 13.89 -48.17 -1.51
C MET A 955 14.59 -48.93 -2.65
N THR A 956 15.92 -48.79 -2.81
CA THR A 956 16.72 -49.62 -3.73
C THR A 956 16.67 -51.09 -3.33
N LEU A 957 16.76 -51.41 -2.04
CA LEU A 957 16.66 -52.79 -1.52
C LEU A 957 15.25 -53.39 -1.72
N TYR A 958 14.20 -52.58 -1.57
CA TYR A 958 12.82 -53.01 -1.88
C TYR A 958 12.67 -53.34 -3.37
N VAL A 959 13.23 -52.51 -4.25
CA VAL A 959 13.21 -52.74 -5.71
C VAL A 959 14.04 -53.96 -6.12
N SER A 960 15.17 -54.24 -5.47
CA SER A 960 15.93 -55.48 -5.73
C SER A 960 15.19 -56.72 -5.22
N SER A 961 14.53 -56.65 -4.06
CA SER A 961 13.74 -57.76 -3.50
C SER A 961 12.53 -58.11 -4.40
N PHE A 962 11.92 -57.11 -5.04
CA PHE A 962 10.84 -57.30 -6.00
C PHE A 962 11.23 -58.06 -7.28
N HIS A 963 12.53 -58.23 -7.55
CA HIS A 963 13.03 -59.03 -8.69
C HIS A 963 13.36 -60.49 -8.34
N THR A 964 13.29 -60.92 -7.07
CA THR A 964 13.79 -62.24 -6.64
C THR A 964 12.78 -63.17 -5.99
N HIS A 965 11.50 -62.78 -5.85
CA HIS A 965 10.48 -63.64 -5.24
C HIS A 965 9.23 -63.86 -6.10
N THR A 966 8.92 -65.13 -6.32
CA THR A 966 7.63 -65.62 -6.83
C THR A 966 6.52 -65.46 -5.78
N TRP A 967 5.29 -65.23 -6.24
CA TRP A 967 4.12 -64.96 -5.39
C TRP A 967 3.60 -66.21 -4.65
N PRO A 968 3.31 -66.09 -3.34
CA PRO A 968 2.20 -66.77 -2.68
C PRO A 968 0.96 -65.87 -2.65
N LYS A 969 -0.23 -66.46 -2.42
CA LYS A 969 -1.51 -65.74 -2.30
C LYS A 969 -1.82 -65.38 -0.84
N HIS A 970 -2.70 -64.38 -0.66
CA HIS A 970 -3.42 -64.02 0.57
C HIS A 970 -2.58 -63.68 1.82
N VAL A 971 -2.47 -62.39 2.12
CA VAL A 971 -2.72 -61.85 3.47
C VAL A 971 -3.50 -60.54 3.32
N SER A 972 -4.59 -60.37 4.06
CA SER A 972 -5.30 -59.10 4.26
C SER A 972 -4.74 -58.39 5.48
N TYR A 973 -4.61 -57.06 5.45
CA TYR A 973 -4.42 -56.26 6.67
C TYR A 973 -5.25 -54.98 6.64
N ASP A 974 -5.89 -54.72 7.77
CA ASP A 974 -6.81 -53.61 8.01
C ASP A 974 -6.11 -52.28 8.34
N GLN A 975 -6.93 -51.28 8.62
CA GLN A 975 -6.54 -49.93 9.02
C GLN A 975 -5.76 -49.92 10.35
N HIS A 976 -4.77 -49.03 10.45
CA HIS A 976 -4.60 -48.11 11.58
C HIS A 976 -3.74 -46.89 11.20
#